data_AF-A0A9P9QR99-F1
#
_entry.id   AF-A0A9P9QR99-F1
#
_cell.length_a   1.000
_cell.length_b   1.000
_cell.length_c   1.000
_cell.angle_alpha   90.00
_cell.angle_beta   90.00
_cell.angle_gamma   90.00
#
_symmetry.space_group_name_H-M   'P 1'
#
loop_
_entity.id
_entity.type
_entity.pdbx_description
1 polymer ?
#
loop_
_entity_poly.entity_id
_entity_poly.type
_entity_poly.pdbx_seq_one_letter_code
_entity_poly.pdbx_strand_id
1 'polypeptide(L)'
;MSFRKRSVVPQSGGSLSNQPSAKQTLPQGVRPSPLDGRLTTSTGTNSLDSLLSGHSGLALGTSLLIEENGTTDFAGALLRYYAAEGVLQSHHVHVLGMTEAWGRELPGLGAEDGSKKVEARQNDEKMKIAWRYERLGEFGAGARDRNVSQPRTASESTSTAIFCHDFDLSKRLILPSPSNIKFVPLITRPNLEFKDPDSTVSPFTTFLAHLTSQLSNAPNTTIHRIVIPNILSPAIYPAEAARPEHLLQFLHALRALLRRYPTQLTAIITLPLSLYPRSTGLTRWIELLSDGVLELAPFPSTAVATKSNPTATIQEEPPQGMLKIHRLPIFHEKGGGETSGFENDLAFTLSRRKGLVIKPFSLPPVEGDSEAHQGGLDHDHGRATKCQADQVYAMAFSDFVTDPIPISLIAGRYLLFDVNVVTYLRRNHHICGSLIGSIPQAPQQNVFFGLPMELMPEEAKLLVEKEVAYIIDDKAWHKQTLFTTLQGADKQAYLESLRSTGLKARRAALHEAKKRTEAGLARYAAKKAQQLAVTGAKDTPESALASTPFAITPTTSYLTSSLPQNPSQQPDPPVSSSYALFAHLHYRDYFIMPGLRFGCNYNVYPGDPLRFHSHFLATSYDFDQDIPMFDIIGGGRLGTAVKKGFLIGGEDPEAEGTRSGDTVRTFCIEWGGM
;
A
#
# COMPACT_ATOMS: atom_id res chain seq x y z
N MET A 1 -39.60 9.10 -17.07
CA MET A 1 -40.31 7.93 -16.50
C MET A 1 -39.41 7.27 -15.47
N SER A 2 -39.72 7.40 -14.18
CA SER A 2 -38.92 6.85 -13.07
C SER A 2 -39.47 5.48 -12.70
N PHE A 3 -38.65 4.43 -12.82
CA PHE A 3 -39.03 3.09 -12.35
C PHE A 3 -38.54 2.89 -10.91
N ARG A 4 -39.47 2.91 -9.94
CA ARG A 4 -39.25 2.43 -8.57
C ARG A 4 -39.44 0.91 -8.53
N LYS A 5 -38.39 0.17 -8.19
CA LYS A 5 -38.45 -1.27 -7.93
C LYS A 5 -39.15 -1.52 -6.59
N ARG A 6 -40.41 -1.95 -6.62
CA ARG A 6 -41.10 -2.52 -5.44
C ARG A 6 -40.76 -4.01 -5.36
N SER A 7 -40.03 -4.40 -4.32
CA SER A 7 -39.84 -5.80 -3.98
C SER A 7 -41.14 -6.32 -3.35
N VAL A 8 -41.86 -7.19 -4.06
CA VAL A 8 -43.00 -7.94 -3.51
C VAL A 8 -42.43 -9.24 -2.91
N VAL A 9 -42.59 -9.43 -1.60
CA VAL A 9 -42.31 -10.70 -0.93
C VAL A 9 -43.59 -11.54 -0.99
N PRO A 10 -43.58 -12.78 -1.52
CA PRO A 10 -44.76 -13.63 -1.52
C PRO A 10 -44.98 -14.20 -0.11
N GLN A 11 -46.16 -13.94 0.48
CA GLN A 11 -46.62 -14.62 1.68
C GLN A 11 -47.16 -16.00 1.30
N SER A 12 -46.56 -17.07 1.80
CA SER A 12 -47.19 -18.39 1.87
C SER A 12 -48.09 -18.44 3.10
N GLY A 13 -49.38 -18.71 2.89
CA GLY A 13 -50.35 -18.92 3.95
C GLY A 13 -50.08 -20.23 4.69
N GLY A 14 -49.86 -20.14 5.99
CA GLY A 14 -49.82 -21.26 6.92
C GLY A 14 -50.05 -20.75 8.34
N SER A 15 -51.20 -21.09 8.92
CA SER A 15 -51.51 -20.77 10.31
C SER A 15 -50.62 -21.57 11.25
N LEU A 16 -49.70 -20.92 11.94
CA LEU A 16 -49.01 -21.49 13.09
C LEU A 16 -49.01 -20.49 14.25
N SER A 17 -49.35 -21.03 15.41
CA SER A 17 -49.51 -20.39 16.71
C SER A 17 -48.44 -19.34 17.03
N ASN A 18 -48.90 -18.14 17.37
CA ASN A 18 -48.09 -17.06 17.94
C ASN A 18 -47.68 -17.43 19.38
N GLN A 19 -46.61 -18.20 19.53
CA GLN A 19 -45.80 -18.16 20.76
C GLN A 19 -44.65 -17.17 20.52
N PRO A 20 -44.39 -16.21 21.42
CA PRO A 20 -43.22 -15.36 21.30
C PRO A 20 -41.97 -16.25 21.40
N SER A 21 -41.23 -16.39 20.30
CA SER A 21 -39.93 -17.06 20.31
C SER A 21 -39.05 -16.38 21.36
N ALA A 22 -38.63 -17.13 22.38
CA ALA A 22 -37.68 -16.68 23.37
C ALA A 22 -36.47 -16.06 22.65
N LYS A 23 -36.18 -14.77 22.91
CA LYS A 23 -34.95 -14.13 22.42
C LYS A 23 -33.78 -14.95 22.95
N GLN A 24 -33.12 -15.72 22.09
CA GLN A 24 -31.87 -16.39 22.45
C GLN A 24 -30.85 -15.28 22.78
N THR A 25 -30.52 -15.14 24.06
CA THR A 25 -29.50 -14.21 24.52
C THR A 25 -28.14 -14.71 24.04
N LEU A 26 -27.53 -14.01 23.09
CA LEU A 26 -26.19 -14.33 22.61
C LEU A 26 -25.16 -14.13 23.74
N PRO A 27 -24.03 -14.86 23.72
CA PRO A 27 -22.93 -14.62 24.63
C PRO A 27 -22.42 -13.17 24.53
N GLN A 28 -21.95 -12.61 25.64
CA GLN A 28 -21.41 -11.25 25.68
C GLN A 28 -20.25 -11.11 24.69
N GLY A 29 -20.22 -10.02 23.92
CA GLY A 29 -19.14 -9.79 22.94
C GLY A 29 -19.29 -10.55 21.62
N VAL A 30 -20.36 -11.34 21.45
CA VAL A 30 -20.70 -12.01 20.19
C VAL A 30 -21.87 -11.33 19.52
N ARG A 31 -21.76 -11.07 18.22
CA ARG A 31 -22.87 -10.56 17.40
C ARG A 31 -22.95 -11.24 16.04
N PRO A 32 -24.14 -11.30 15.43
CA PRO A 32 -24.28 -11.71 14.04
C PRO A 32 -23.56 -10.72 13.12
N SER A 33 -22.88 -11.24 12.11
CA SER A 33 -22.24 -10.44 11.08
C SER A 33 -23.28 -9.63 10.30
N PRO A 34 -23.01 -8.35 10.00
CA PRO A 34 -23.88 -7.53 9.15
C PRO A 34 -24.07 -8.07 7.72
N LEU A 35 -23.15 -8.90 7.23
CA LEU A 35 -23.17 -9.38 5.84
C LEU A 35 -23.99 -10.65 5.66
N ASP A 36 -23.78 -11.65 6.52
CA ASP A 36 -24.39 -12.98 6.34
C ASP A 36 -24.88 -13.62 7.64
N GLY A 37 -24.92 -12.87 8.75
CA GLY A 37 -25.51 -13.31 10.01
C GLY A 37 -24.68 -14.33 10.81
N ARG A 38 -23.51 -14.77 10.34
CA ARG A 38 -22.63 -15.66 11.11
C ARG A 38 -22.17 -14.99 12.40
N LEU A 39 -21.90 -15.77 13.44
CA LEU A 39 -21.42 -15.21 14.70
C LEU A 39 -19.99 -14.68 14.56
N THR A 40 -19.77 -13.47 15.06
CA THR A 40 -18.49 -12.75 15.05
C THR A 40 -18.17 -12.24 16.44
N THR A 41 -16.88 -12.11 16.74
CA THR A 41 -16.35 -11.59 17.99
C THR A 41 -15.31 -10.53 17.70
N SER A 42 -15.16 -9.53 18.57
CA SER A 42 -14.18 -8.45 18.35
C SER A 42 -12.74 -8.94 18.48
N THR A 43 -11.84 -8.40 17.64
CA THR A 43 -10.39 -8.56 17.77
C THR A 43 -9.78 -7.74 18.92
N GLY A 44 -10.56 -6.90 19.60
CA GLY A 44 -10.07 -5.91 20.57
C GLY A 44 -9.49 -4.65 19.89
N THR A 45 -9.61 -4.53 18.57
CA THR A 45 -9.16 -3.38 17.80
C THR A 45 -10.22 -2.98 16.79
N ASN A 46 -10.93 -1.89 17.08
CA ASN A 46 -12.06 -1.40 16.26
C ASN A 46 -11.70 -1.21 14.77
N SER A 47 -10.51 -0.67 14.48
CA SER A 47 -10.06 -0.49 13.09
C SER A 47 -9.78 -1.82 12.40
N LEU A 48 -9.29 -2.83 13.12
CA LEU A 48 -9.05 -4.16 12.56
C LEU A 48 -10.37 -4.90 12.30
N ASP A 49 -11.32 -4.84 13.23
CA ASP A 49 -12.65 -5.43 13.07
C ASP A 49 -13.35 -4.91 11.81
N SER A 50 -13.20 -3.62 11.54
CA SER A 50 -13.77 -2.95 10.36
C SER A 50 -13.18 -3.47 9.04
N LEU A 51 -11.93 -3.98 9.04
CA LEU A 51 -11.24 -4.48 7.86
C LEU A 51 -11.55 -5.95 7.53
N LEU A 52 -12.19 -6.70 8.44
CA LEU A 52 -12.44 -8.13 8.26
C LEU A 52 -13.63 -8.41 7.34
N SER A 53 -13.46 -8.11 6.05
CA SER A 53 -14.39 -8.37 4.94
C SER A 53 -15.81 -7.87 5.17
N GLY A 54 -16.01 -6.75 5.88
CA GLY A 54 -17.35 -6.24 6.23
C GLY A 54 -18.11 -7.06 7.28
N HIS A 55 -17.50 -8.12 7.84
CA HIS A 55 -18.08 -8.82 8.99
C HIS A 55 -18.01 -8.01 10.28
N SER A 56 -17.24 -6.92 10.32
CA SER A 56 -17.08 -6.02 11.46
C SER A 56 -16.66 -6.75 12.74
N GLY A 57 -15.71 -7.68 12.61
CA GLY A 57 -15.23 -8.57 13.66
C GLY A 57 -14.67 -9.87 13.08
N LEU A 58 -13.98 -10.64 13.91
CA LEU A 58 -13.48 -11.97 13.53
C LEU A 58 -14.60 -13.00 13.63
N ALA A 59 -14.87 -13.69 12.53
CA ALA A 59 -15.89 -14.73 12.50
C ALA A 59 -15.50 -15.94 13.34
N LEU A 60 -16.45 -16.48 14.09
CA LEU A 60 -16.25 -17.72 14.82
C LEU A 60 -15.96 -18.87 13.84
N GLY A 61 -15.11 -19.80 14.28
CA GLY A 61 -14.60 -20.92 13.48
C GLY A 61 -13.49 -20.55 12.50
N THR A 62 -12.83 -19.39 12.68
CA THR A 62 -11.74 -18.93 11.79
C THR A 62 -10.46 -18.56 12.54
N SER A 63 -9.33 -18.61 11.84
CA SER A 63 -8.02 -18.13 12.29
C SER A 63 -7.52 -16.90 11.53
N LEU A 64 -6.78 -16.04 12.23
CA LEU A 64 -6.07 -14.90 11.66
C LEU A 64 -4.57 -15.02 11.94
N LEU A 65 -3.77 -15.05 10.88
CA LEU A 65 -2.31 -14.96 10.94
C LEU A 65 -1.89 -13.50 10.75
N ILE A 66 -1.09 -12.99 11.68
CA ILE A 66 -0.49 -11.65 11.61
C ILE A 66 1.02 -11.80 11.49
N GLU A 67 1.52 -11.49 10.33
CA GLU A 67 2.93 -11.51 10.00
C GLU A 67 3.54 -10.13 10.27
N GLU A 68 4.75 -10.06 10.81
CA GLU A 68 5.43 -8.79 11.06
C GLU A 68 6.85 -8.79 10.51
N ASN A 69 7.18 -7.75 9.75
CA ASN A 69 8.54 -7.51 9.26
C ASN A 69 9.36 -6.68 10.25
N GLY A 70 10.67 -6.92 10.34
CA GLY A 70 11.56 -6.23 11.26
C GLY A 70 11.60 -6.85 12.66
N THR A 71 11.97 -6.05 13.65
CA THR A 71 12.23 -6.47 15.05
C THR A 71 11.30 -5.80 16.06
N THR A 72 10.22 -5.17 15.60
CA THR A 72 9.20 -4.58 16.46
C THR A 72 8.19 -5.64 16.92
N ASP A 73 7.25 -5.26 17.81
CA ASP A 73 6.22 -6.16 18.36
C ASP A 73 4.81 -5.55 18.21
N PHE A 74 4.49 -4.99 17.04
CA PHE A 74 3.15 -4.44 16.77
C PHE A 74 2.09 -5.54 16.69
N ALA A 75 2.42 -6.69 16.11
CA ALA A 75 1.58 -7.87 16.08
C ALA A 75 1.31 -8.38 17.50
N GLY A 76 2.33 -8.33 18.38
CA GLY A 76 2.17 -8.65 19.80
C GLY A 76 1.21 -7.69 20.52
N ALA A 77 1.14 -6.42 20.14
CA ALA A 77 0.15 -5.49 20.69
C ALA A 77 -1.28 -5.89 20.29
N LEU A 78 -1.51 -6.24 19.01
CA LEU A 78 -2.81 -6.76 18.53
C LEU A 78 -3.24 -8.03 19.28
N LEU A 79 -2.31 -8.96 19.52
CA LEU A 79 -2.60 -10.17 20.29
C LEU A 79 -2.99 -9.88 21.74
N ARG A 80 -2.36 -8.90 22.37
CA ARG A 80 -2.71 -8.49 23.73
C ARG A 80 -4.09 -7.82 23.76
N TYR A 81 -4.47 -7.02 22.77
CA TYR A 81 -5.83 -6.50 22.66
C TYR A 81 -6.86 -7.63 22.51
N TYR A 82 -6.58 -8.60 21.65
CA TYR A 82 -7.44 -9.75 21.45
C TYR A 82 -7.63 -10.61 22.71
N ALA A 83 -6.56 -10.80 23.47
CA ALA A 83 -6.61 -11.49 24.76
C ALA A 83 -7.37 -10.68 25.82
N ALA A 84 -7.10 -9.37 25.92
CA ALA A 84 -7.76 -8.48 26.87
C ALA A 84 -9.27 -8.37 26.62
N GLU A 85 -9.68 -8.26 25.36
CA GLU A 85 -11.10 -8.28 24.96
C GLU A 85 -11.76 -9.60 25.34
N GLY A 86 -11.05 -10.73 25.19
CA GLY A 86 -11.51 -12.03 25.66
C GLY A 86 -11.77 -12.06 27.16
N VAL A 87 -10.84 -11.53 27.97
CA VAL A 87 -10.99 -11.48 29.44
C VAL A 87 -12.18 -10.60 29.85
N LEU A 88 -12.34 -9.43 29.23
CA LEU A 88 -13.44 -8.50 29.54
C LEU A 88 -14.82 -9.07 29.19
N GLN A 89 -14.90 -9.84 28.10
CA GLN A 89 -16.13 -10.50 27.64
C GLN A 89 -16.39 -11.84 28.35
N SER A 90 -15.57 -12.20 29.35
CA SER A 90 -15.64 -13.50 30.05
C SER A 90 -15.46 -14.71 29.14
N HIS A 91 -14.70 -14.56 28.05
CA HIS A 91 -14.32 -15.65 27.15
C HIS A 91 -13.11 -16.42 27.71
N HIS A 92 -13.02 -17.72 27.37
CA HIS A 92 -11.86 -18.54 27.72
C HIS A 92 -10.70 -18.25 26.78
N VAL A 93 -9.60 -17.74 27.32
CA VAL A 93 -8.40 -17.40 26.53
C VAL A 93 -7.33 -18.47 26.74
N HIS A 94 -6.83 -19.06 25.67
CA HIS A 94 -5.79 -20.09 25.69
C HIS A 94 -4.52 -19.56 25.05
N VAL A 95 -3.47 -19.36 25.85
CA VAL A 95 -2.19 -18.77 25.40
C VAL A 95 -1.13 -19.86 25.33
N LEU A 96 -0.48 -20.00 24.17
CA LEU A 96 0.61 -20.96 23.97
C LEU A 96 1.98 -20.33 24.27
N GLY A 97 2.79 -21.02 25.07
CA GLY A 97 4.22 -20.71 25.26
C GLY A 97 4.54 -19.50 26.13
N MET A 98 3.54 -18.72 26.55
CA MET A 98 3.72 -17.58 27.46
C MET A 98 3.49 -17.96 28.93
N THR A 99 4.04 -17.16 29.83
CA THR A 99 3.81 -17.27 31.28
C THR A 99 2.74 -16.30 31.76
N GLU A 100 2.31 -16.42 33.02
CA GLU A 100 1.38 -15.47 33.64
C GLU A 100 1.88 -14.02 33.64
N ALA A 101 3.20 -13.80 33.56
CA ALA A 101 3.78 -12.46 33.46
C ALA A 101 3.29 -11.73 32.21
N TRP A 102 3.19 -12.43 31.07
CA TRP A 102 2.62 -11.89 29.84
C TRP A 102 1.15 -11.47 30.02
N GLY A 103 0.37 -12.24 30.81
CA GLY A 103 -1.00 -11.90 31.17
C GLY A 103 -1.14 -10.60 31.97
N ARG A 104 -0.13 -10.25 32.76
CA ARG A 104 -0.09 -8.98 33.52
C ARG A 104 0.24 -7.77 32.64
N GLU A 105 0.72 -8.00 31.43
CA GLU A 105 0.99 -6.95 30.44
C GLU A 105 -0.23 -6.56 29.61
N LEU A 106 -1.36 -7.26 29.76
CA LEU A 106 -2.57 -6.95 29.00
C LEU A 106 -3.04 -5.51 29.25
N PRO A 107 -3.41 -4.76 28.20
CA PRO A 107 -3.75 -3.35 28.32
C PRO A 107 -5.08 -3.14 29.05
N GLY A 108 -5.18 -2.07 29.83
CA GLY A 108 -6.39 -1.72 30.56
C GLY A 108 -7.38 -0.90 29.71
N LEU A 109 -8.59 -0.69 30.23
CA LEU A 109 -9.62 0.12 29.58
C LEU A 109 -9.20 1.60 29.43
N GLY A 110 -9.47 2.15 28.25
CA GLY A 110 -9.37 3.58 27.95
C GLY A 110 -10.28 4.40 28.87
N ALA A 111 -9.95 5.68 29.08
CA ALA A 111 -10.88 6.55 29.78
C ALA A 111 -12.14 6.72 28.92
N GLU A 112 -13.33 6.48 29.49
CA GLU A 112 -14.57 6.95 28.86
C GLU A 112 -14.43 8.48 28.74
N ASP A 113 -14.46 9.00 27.51
CA ASP A 113 -14.64 10.44 27.30
C ASP A 113 -16.02 10.78 27.86
N GLY A 114 -16.04 11.15 29.15
CA GLY A 114 -17.23 11.60 29.84
C GLY A 114 -17.91 12.65 28.98
N SER A 115 -19.20 12.44 28.75
CA SER A 115 -20.12 13.33 28.05
C SER A 115 -19.79 14.80 28.31
N LYS A 116 -18.99 15.42 27.44
CA LYS A 116 -18.88 16.87 27.40
C LYS A 116 -20.21 17.37 26.89
N LYS A 117 -20.98 18.01 27.78
CA LYS A 117 -22.10 18.89 27.42
C LYS A 117 -21.64 19.72 26.21
N VAL A 118 -22.28 19.50 25.07
CA VAL A 118 -22.16 20.41 23.93
C VAL A 118 -22.88 21.67 24.34
N GLU A 119 -22.13 22.62 24.91
CA GLU A 119 -22.58 24.01 24.92
C GLU A 119 -22.60 24.48 23.47
N ALA A 120 -23.80 24.85 23.02
CA ALA A 120 -24.04 25.42 21.71
C ALA A 120 -23.24 26.71 21.56
N ARG A 121 -22.09 26.65 20.89
CA ARG A 121 -21.43 27.84 20.36
C ARG A 121 -22.12 28.24 19.07
N GLN A 122 -22.49 29.52 19.05
CA GLN A 122 -23.25 30.21 18.02
C GLN A 122 -22.66 30.04 16.62
N ASN A 123 -23.57 30.00 15.65
CA ASN A 123 -23.33 30.15 14.22
C ASN A 123 -22.32 31.28 13.93
N ASP A 124 -21.14 30.92 13.45
CA ASP A 124 -20.38 31.75 12.54
C ASP A 124 -20.36 31.05 11.18
N GLU A 125 -20.93 31.72 10.18
CA GLU A 125 -21.05 31.26 8.80
C GLU A 125 -19.67 30.96 8.18
N LYS A 126 -19.32 29.68 8.11
CA LYS A 126 -18.12 29.21 7.41
C LYS A 126 -18.46 28.94 5.94
N MET A 127 -17.71 29.60 5.05
CA MET A 127 -17.76 29.55 3.58
C MET A 127 -17.97 28.14 2.97
N LYS A 128 -18.95 28.04 2.07
CA LYS A 128 -19.46 26.82 1.40
C LYS A 128 -18.64 26.35 0.19
N ILE A 129 -17.31 26.24 0.28
CA ILE A 129 -16.49 25.76 -0.86
C ILE A 129 -15.82 24.40 -0.59
N ALA A 130 -15.62 23.99 0.66
CA ALA A 130 -14.87 22.78 1.01
C ALA A 130 -15.72 21.53 1.35
N TRP A 131 -17.03 21.53 1.08
CA TRP A 131 -17.92 20.42 1.53
C TRP A 131 -17.65 19.08 0.82
N ARG A 132 -16.98 19.09 -0.33
CA ARG A 132 -16.65 17.87 -1.08
C ARG A 132 -15.42 17.11 -0.56
N TYR A 133 -14.53 17.75 0.20
CA TYR A 133 -13.35 17.07 0.75
C TYR A 133 -13.52 16.62 2.20
N GLU A 134 -14.46 17.21 2.95
CA GLU A 134 -14.81 16.73 4.30
C GLU A 134 -15.40 15.30 4.26
N ARG A 135 -16.12 14.95 3.18
CA ARG A 135 -16.65 13.60 2.96
C ARG A 135 -15.63 12.58 2.45
N LEU A 136 -14.43 12.99 2.07
CA LEU A 136 -13.40 12.06 1.60
C LEU A 136 -12.60 11.46 2.77
N GLY A 137 -12.56 12.16 3.92
CA GLY A 137 -11.96 11.67 5.17
C GLY A 137 -12.89 10.85 6.08
N GLU A 138 -14.18 10.75 5.74
CA GLU A 138 -15.19 9.99 6.51
C GLU A 138 -15.42 8.55 6.00
N PHE A 139 -14.47 7.96 5.26
CA PHE A 139 -14.46 6.52 5.03
C PHE A 139 -13.98 5.79 6.29
N GLY A 140 -14.92 5.63 7.23
CA GLY A 140 -14.75 4.98 8.53
C GLY A 140 -15.81 5.39 9.57
N ALA A 141 -16.53 6.49 9.33
CA ALA A 141 -17.66 6.95 10.16
C ALA A 141 -19.03 6.45 9.63
N GLY A 142 -19.04 5.59 8.63
CA GLY A 142 -20.23 4.98 8.03
C GLY A 142 -20.77 3.76 8.77
N ALA A 143 -20.74 3.75 10.10
CA ALA A 143 -21.47 2.78 10.93
C ALA A 143 -21.73 3.30 12.36
N ARG A 144 -21.84 4.62 12.56
CA ARG A 144 -22.66 5.10 13.67
C ARG A 144 -24.10 4.76 13.31
N ASP A 145 -24.73 3.97 14.16
CA ASP A 145 -26.13 3.54 14.08
C ASP A 145 -27.00 4.53 13.30
N ARG A 146 -27.55 4.07 12.18
CA ARG A 146 -28.84 4.58 11.71
C ARG A 146 -29.92 4.11 12.67
N ASN A 147 -29.87 4.60 13.91
CA ASN A 147 -31.03 4.57 14.79
C ASN A 147 -31.92 5.71 14.34
N VAL A 148 -32.96 5.35 13.59
CA VAL A 148 -34.09 6.22 13.29
C VAL A 148 -34.58 6.79 14.61
N SER A 149 -34.55 8.12 14.72
CA SER A 149 -35.14 8.88 15.82
C SER A 149 -36.64 8.64 15.85
N GLN A 150 -37.08 7.65 16.62
CA GLN A 150 -38.42 7.66 17.21
C GLN A 150 -38.39 8.47 18.51
N PRO A 151 -39.47 9.24 18.81
CA PRO A 151 -39.49 10.10 19.99
C PRO A 151 -39.50 9.24 21.25
N ARG A 152 -38.63 9.60 22.20
CA ARG A 152 -38.48 8.96 23.50
C ARG A 152 -39.75 9.16 24.33
N THR A 153 -40.51 8.09 24.55
CA THR A 153 -41.25 7.91 25.80
C THR A 153 -40.30 7.31 26.82
N ALA A 154 -40.23 7.94 28.00
CA ALA A 154 -39.33 7.59 29.07
C ALA A 154 -39.71 6.25 29.72
N SER A 155 -38.80 5.26 29.68
CA SER A 155 -38.71 4.20 30.69
C SER A 155 -37.45 3.32 30.49
N GLU A 156 -36.69 3.18 31.58
CA GLU A 156 -35.77 2.09 31.96
C GLU A 156 -34.39 1.94 31.27
N SER A 157 -33.36 2.14 32.10
CA SER A 157 -31.95 1.89 31.88
C SER A 157 -31.64 0.39 31.74
N THR A 158 -31.38 -0.08 30.52
CA THR A 158 -30.68 -1.36 30.26
C THR A 158 -29.33 -1.06 29.62
N SER A 159 -28.24 -1.51 30.25
CA SER A 159 -26.87 -1.36 29.76
C SER A 159 -26.70 -2.08 28.43
N THR A 160 -26.49 -1.34 27.35
CA THR A 160 -26.14 -1.90 26.03
C THR A 160 -24.76 -2.57 26.12
N ALA A 161 -24.70 -3.89 25.91
CA ALA A 161 -23.46 -4.66 25.96
C ALA A 161 -22.45 -4.15 24.90
N ILE A 162 -21.25 -3.79 25.34
CA ILE A 162 -20.16 -3.27 24.49
C ILE A 162 -19.55 -4.42 23.67
N PHE A 163 -19.42 -4.23 22.36
CA PHE A 163 -18.87 -5.26 21.44
C PHE A 163 -17.34 -5.26 21.35
N CYS A 164 -16.72 -4.07 21.38
CA CYS A 164 -15.27 -3.88 21.38
C CYS A 164 -14.96 -2.74 22.34
N HIS A 165 -14.03 -2.96 23.27
CA HIS A 165 -13.59 -1.93 24.19
C HIS A 165 -12.42 -1.14 23.60
N ASP A 166 -12.24 0.10 24.05
CA ASP A 166 -11.05 0.87 23.75
C ASP A 166 -9.99 0.62 24.82
N PHE A 167 -8.75 0.37 24.40
CA PHE A 167 -7.64 0.00 25.29
C PHE A 167 -6.58 1.10 25.37
N ASP A 168 -6.07 1.33 26.59
CA ASP A 168 -4.99 2.27 26.87
C ASP A 168 -3.74 1.50 27.32
N LEU A 169 -2.67 1.62 26.53
CA LEU A 169 -1.39 0.95 26.77
C LEU A 169 -0.64 1.50 27.99
N SER A 170 -1.03 2.66 28.51
CA SER A 170 -0.49 3.19 29.78
C SER A 170 -1.07 2.50 31.01
N LYS A 171 -2.16 1.76 30.85
CA LYS A 171 -2.82 1.01 31.92
C LYS A 171 -2.63 -0.49 31.74
N ARG A 172 -2.89 -1.25 32.80
CA ARG A 172 -2.88 -2.72 32.78
C ARG A 172 -4.21 -3.25 33.26
N LEU A 173 -4.67 -4.31 32.62
CA LEU A 173 -5.89 -5.01 33.00
C LEU A 173 -5.63 -5.81 34.28
N ILE A 174 -6.51 -5.64 35.27
CA ILE A 174 -6.50 -6.49 36.46
C ILE A 174 -7.27 -7.76 36.10
N LEU A 175 -6.57 -8.89 36.08
CA LEU A 175 -7.18 -10.17 35.78
C LEU A 175 -8.16 -10.56 36.90
N PRO A 176 -9.39 -10.98 36.57
CA PRO A 176 -10.33 -11.49 37.56
C PRO A 176 -9.77 -12.79 38.19
N SER A 177 -10.11 -13.03 39.45
CA SER A 177 -9.79 -14.26 40.17
C SER A 177 -11.09 -14.99 40.51
N PRO A 178 -11.36 -16.19 39.94
CA PRO A 178 -10.52 -16.98 39.03
C PRO A 178 -10.41 -16.39 37.62
N SER A 179 -9.26 -16.58 36.97
CA SER A 179 -9.00 -16.02 35.64
C SER A 179 -9.46 -16.98 34.53
N ASN A 180 -10.10 -16.43 33.50
CA ASN A 180 -10.52 -17.21 32.32
C ASN A 180 -9.39 -17.42 31.30
N ILE A 181 -8.18 -16.91 31.61
CA ILE A 181 -6.98 -17.05 30.79
C ILE A 181 -6.14 -18.23 31.30
N LYS A 182 -5.81 -19.16 30.39
CA LYS A 182 -4.99 -20.33 30.67
C LYS A 182 -3.70 -20.26 29.86
N PHE A 183 -2.58 -20.29 30.56
CA PHE A 183 -1.23 -20.32 30.00
C PHE A 183 -0.78 -21.77 29.87
N VAL A 184 -0.53 -22.22 28.63
CA VAL A 184 -0.08 -23.59 28.38
C VAL A 184 1.41 -23.55 28.02
N PRO A 185 2.29 -24.12 28.87
CA PRO A 185 3.71 -24.15 28.59
C PRO A 185 4.01 -25.04 27.39
N LEU A 186 5.01 -24.66 26.60
CA LEU A 186 5.43 -25.43 25.41
C LEU A 186 6.20 -26.70 25.80
N ILE A 187 6.94 -26.65 26.91
CA ILE A 187 7.76 -27.75 27.42
C ILE A 187 7.61 -27.78 28.94
N THR A 188 7.11 -28.89 29.49
CA THR A 188 7.17 -29.20 30.93
C THR A 188 8.47 -29.94 31.23
N ARG A 189 9.62 -29.26 31.10
CA ARG A 189 10.87 -29.83 31.60
C ARG A 189 10.86 -29.71 33.12
N PRO A 190 11.17 -30.77 33.87
CA PRO A 190 11.67 -30.60 35.22
C PRO A 190 12.96 -29.76 35.12
N ASN A 191 13.14 -28.78 36.00
CA ASN A 191 14.40 -28.03 36.08
C ASN A 191 15.56 -29.04 36.22
N LEU A 192 16.62 -28.90 35.40
CA LEU A 192 17.90 -29.65 35.42
C LEU A 192 18.03 -30.92 34.55
N GLU A 193 17.11 -31.19 33.62
CA GLU A 193 17.26 -32.29 32.66
C GLU A 193 17.88 -31.83 31.32
N PHE A 194 19.09 -32.30 31.02
CA PHE A 194 19.92 -31.90 29.85
C PHE A 194 19.86 -32.89 28.68
N LYS A 195 18.95 -33.87 28.70
CA LYS A 195 18.82 -34.83 27.61
C LYS A 195 18.14 -34.17 26.42
N ASP A 196 18.66 -34.39 25.22
CA ASP A 196 18.00 -33.93 24.00
C ASP A 196 16.59 -34.52 23.93
N PRO A 197 15.56 -33.69 23.68
CA PRO A 197 14.20 -34.17 23.57
C PRO A 197 14.11 -35.20 22.45
N ASP A 198 13.28 -36.23 22.66
CA ASP A 198 13.01 -37.20 21.62
C ASP A 198 12.37 -36.46 20.43
N SER A 199 13.12 -36.30 19.33
CA SER A 199 12.73 -35.48 18.17
C SER A 199 11.46 -35.98 17.46
N THR A 200 10.94 -37.14 17.89
CA THR A 200 9.73 -37.78 17.38
C THR A 200 8.44 -37.19 17.95
N VAL A 201 8.49 -36.49 19.08
CA VAL A 201 7.29 -35.93 19.73
C VAL A 201 7.15 -34.45 19.41
N SER A 202 6.04 -34.08 18.77
CA SER A 202 5.74 -32.69 18.44
C SER A 202 5.54 -31.84 19.71
N PRO A 203 6.20 -30.66 19.82
CA PRO A 203 6.05 -29.75 20.96
C PRO A 203 4.64 -29.17 21.10
N PHE A 204 3.80 -29.30 20.06
CA PHE A 204 2.44 -28.76 20.05
C PHE A 204 1.39 -29.75 20.58
N THR A 205 1.77 -31.01 20.81
CA THR A 205 0.83 -32.10 21.16
C THR A 205 0.08 -31.82 22.47
N THR A 206 0.78 -31.36 23.50
CA THR A 206 0.19 -31.02 24.80
C THR A 206 -0.84 -29.89 24.68
N PHE A 207 -0.56 -28.90 23.83
CA PHE A 207 -1.49 -27.80 23.61
C PHE A 207 -2.76 -28.26 22.88
N LEU A 208 -2.63 -29.10 21.85
CA LEU A 208 -3.78 -29.69 21.16
C LEU A 208 -4.64 -30.54 22.10
N ALA A 209 -4.01 -31.34 22.96
CA ALA A 209 -4.72 -32.14 23.96
C ALA A 209 -5.48 -31.26 24.97
N HIS A 210 -4.84 -30.18 25.44
CA HIS A 210 -5.47 -29.18 26.30
C HIS A 210 -6.68 -28.53 25.62
N LEU A 211 -6.52 -28.02 24.38
CA LEU A 211 -7.62 -27.40 23.64
C LEU A 211 -8.79 -28.37 23.44
N THR A 212 -8.49 -29.61 23.06
CA THR A 212 -9.52 -30.65 22.86
C THR A 212 -10.29 -30.94 24.14
N SER A 213 -9.59 -31.06 25.28
CA SER A 213 -10.21 -31.28 26.59
C SER A 213 -11.06 -30.09 27.06
N GLN A 214 -10.59 -28.86 26.86
CA GLN A 214 -11.36 -27.67 27.24
C GLN A 214 -12.62 -27.52 26.39
N LEU A 215 -12.52 -27.73 25.06
CA LEU A 215 -13.64 -27.61 24.14
C LEU A 215 -14.67 -28.74 24.27
N SER A 216 -14.26 -29.95 24.66
CA SER A 216 -15.21 -31.06 24.86
C SER A 216 -16.02 -30.92 26.15
N ASN A 217 -15.47 -30.26 27.16
CA ASN A 217 -16.09 -30.11 28.48
C ASN A 217 -16.88 -28.80 28.64
N ALA A 218 -16.73 -27.86 27.72
CA ALA A 218 -17.37 -26.55 27.79
C ALA A 218 -18.78 -26.56 27.15
N PRO A 219 -19.73 -25.79 27.69
CA PRO A 219 -21.08 -25.69 27.12
C PRO A 219 -21.06 -24.92 25.79
N ASN A 220 -22.03 -25.18 24.92
CA ASN A 220 -22.06 -24.58 23.56
C ASN A 220 -22.17 -23.04 23.50
N THR A 221 -22.33 -22.38 24.65
CA THR A 221 -22.43 -20.93 24.81
C THR A 221 -21.10 -20.27 25.17
N THR A 222 -20.07 -21.03 25.54
CA THR A 222 -18.76 -20.46 25.90
C THR A 222 -17.91 -20.23 24.67
N ILE A 223 -17.29 -19.05 24.58
CA ILE A 223 -16.38 -18.70 23.50
C ILE A 223 -14.94 -18.90 23.97
N HIS A 224 -14.15 -19.49 23.09
CA HIS A 224 -12.75 -19.82 23.27
C HIS A 224 -11.89 -19.03 22.26
N ARG A 225 -10.86 -18.36 22.76
CA ARG A 225 -9.92 -17.55 22.00
C ARG A 225 -8.52 -18.12 22.13
N ILE A 226 -7.96 -18.61 21.04
CA ILE A 226 -6.60 -19.12 20.98
C ILE A 226 -5.66 -17.98 20.63
N VAL A 227 -4.59 -17.83 21.41
CA VAL A 227 -3.57 -16.79 21.29
C VAL A 227 -2.21 -17.46 21.17
N ILE A 228 -1.55 -17.28 20.03
CA ILE A 228 -0.22 -17.86 19.80
C ILE A 228 0.75 -16.73 19.43
N PRO A 229 1.46 -16.17 20.42
CA PRO A 229 2.44 -15.12 20.17
C PRO A 229 3.72 -15.71 19.58
N ASN A 230 4.20 -15.04 18.54
CA ASN A 230 5.50 -15.21 17.88
C ASN A 230 5.84 -16.69 17.67
N ILE A 231 4.96 -17.39 16.95
CA ILE A 231 5.14 -18.82 16.65
C ILE A 231 6.53 -19.03 16.01
N LEU A 232 7.23 -20.07 16.46
CA LEU A 232 8.60 -20.40 16.05
C LEU A 232 9.69 -19.40 16.48
N SER A 233 9.40 -18.43 17.33
CA SER A 233 10.44 -17.59 17.93
C SER A 233 11.44 -18.44 18.73
N PRO A 234 12.75 -18.37 18.45
CA PRO A 234 13.77 -19.15 19.17
C PRO A 234 13.82 -18.89 20.68
N ALA A 235 13.24 -17.78 21.16
CA ALA A 235 13.14 -17.47 22.58
C ALA A 235 12.13 -18.36 23.34
N ILE A 236 11.17 -18.94 22.63
CA ILE A 236 10.02 -19.67 23.20
C ILE A 236 9.96 -21.10 22.68
N TYR A 237 10.29 -21.31 21.40
CA TYR A 237 10.13 -22.56 20.70
C TYR A 237 11.49 -23.26 20.52
N PRO A 238 11.55 -24.59 20.71
CA PRO A 238 12.74 -25.36 20.40
C PRO A 238 12.92 -25.47 18.87
N ALA A 239 14.13 -25.78 18.41
CA ALA A 239 14.46 -25.80 16.99
C ALA A 239 13.61 -26.81 16.20
N GLU A 240 13.24 -27.93 16.83
CA GLU A 240 12.42 -28.98 16.24
C GLU A 240 10.97 -28.52 15.96
N ALA A 241 10.51 -27.43 16.57
CA ALA A 241 9.19 -26.88 16.33
C ALA A 241 9.02 -26.34 14.90
N ALA A 242 10.11 -25.92 14.25
CA ALA A 242 10.10 -25.42 12.88
C ALA A 242 10.04 -26.54 11.83
N ARG A 243 10.15 -27.81 12.24
CA ARG A 243 10.03 -28.95 11.33
C ARG A 243 8.61 -29.00 10.73
N PRO A 244 8.46 -29.12 9.39
CA PRO A 244 7.16 -29.13 8.74
C PRO A 244 6.18 -30.17 9.30
N GLU A 245 6.66 -31.36 9.64
CA GLU A 245 5.88 -32.44 10.23
C GLU A 245 5.28 -32.08 11.59
N HIS A 246 5.90 -31.18 12.37
CA HIS A 246 5.35 -30.75 13.65
C HIS A 246 4.41 -29.57 13.46
N LEU A 247 4.90 -28.53 12.78
CA LEU A 247 4.17 -27.27 12.65
C LEU A 247 2.95 -27.38 11.73
N LEU A 248 3.10 -27.99 10.55
CA LEU A 248 2.00 -28.06 9.59
C LEU A 248 0.91 -29.02 10.07
N GLN A 249 1.29 -30.12 10.72
CA GLN A 249 0.31 -31.00 11.37
C GLN A 249 -0.43 -30.26 12.50
N PHE A 250 0.28 -29.46 13.30
CA PHE A 250 -0.34 -28.64 14.34
C PHE A 250 -1.34 -27.63 13.75
N LEU A 251 -0.96 -26.84 12.76
CA LEU A 251 -1.84 -25.86 12.13
C LEU A 251 -3.02 -26.51 11.40
N HIS A 252 -2.80 -27.67 10.78
CA HIS A 252 -3.87 -28.46 10.18
C HIS A 252 -4.86 -28.97 11.24
N ALA A 253 -4.37 -29.50 12.37
CA ALA A 253 -5.21 -29.92 13.50
C ALA A 253 -5.97 -28.74 14.13
N LEU A 254 -5.31 -27.58 14.26
CA LEU A 254 -5.92 -26.35 14.75
C LEU A 254 -7.07 -25.89 13.83
N ARG A 255 -6.84 -25.91 12.51
CA ARG A 255 -7.87 -25.64 11.50
C ARG A 255 -9.03 -26.63 11.64
N ALA A 256 -8.75 -27.92 11.83
CA ALA A 256 -9.79 -28.93 12.04
C ALA A 256 -10.64 -28.64 13.31
N LEU A 257 -10.00 -28.21 14.42
CA LEU A 257 -10.72 -27.78 15.63
C LEU A 257 -11.61 -26.57 15.37
N LEU A 258 -11.11 -25.56 14.64
CA LEU A 258 -11.89 -24.37 14.27
C LEU A 258 -13.13 -24.73 13.45
N ARG A 259 -13.02 -25.70 12.54
CA ARG A 259 -14.18 -26.18 11.75
C ARG A 259 -15.12 -27.09 12.53
N ARG A 260 -14.62 -27.81 13.54
CA ARG A 260 -15.45 -28.63 14.44
C ARG A 260 -16.26 -27.79 15.42
N TYR A 261 -15.74 -26.65 15.85
CA TYR A 261 -16.37 -25.74 16.81
C TYR A 261 -16.63 -24.34 16.21
N PRO A 262 -17.43 -24.24 15.12
CA PRO A 262 -17.57 -23.02 14.33
C PRO A 262 -18.30 -21.88 15.04
N THR A 263 -19.00 -22.16 16.14
CA THR A 263 -19.75 -21.16 16.92
C THR A 263 -19.08 -20.80 18.24
N GLN A 264 -17.89 -21.35 18.52
CA GLN A 264 -17.25 -21.24 19.84
C GLN A 264 -15.78 -20.86 19.76
N LEU A 265 -15.07 -21.18 18.67
CA LEU A 265 -13.59 -21.08 18.65
C LEU A 265 -13.08 -20.04 17.65
N THR A 266 -12.09 -19.25 18.05
CA THR A 266 -11.33 -18.34 17.17
C THR A 266 -9.86 -18.34 17.53
N ALA A 267 -8.97 -18.07 16.57
CA ALA A 267 -7.52 -18.06 16.80
C ALA A 267 -6.84 -16.84 16.16
N ILE A 268 -5.90 -16.23 16.89
CA ILE A 268 -4.94 -15.28 16.29
C ILE A 268 -3.51 -15.74 16.59
N ILE A 269 -2.70 -15.79 15.55
CA ILE A 269 -1.32 -16.29 15.55
C ILE A 269 -0.42 -15.19 15.00
N THR A 270 0.74 -14.92 15.61
CA THR A 270 1.74 -14.01 15.02
C THR A 270 2.99 -14.74 14.57
N LEU A 271 3.58 -14.29 13.46
CA LEU A 271 4.79 -14.85 12.87
C LEU A 271 5.82 -13.76 12.53
N PRO A 272 7.07 -13.84 13.03
CA PRO A 272 8.13 -12.89 12.68
C PRO A 272 8.73 -13.22 11.30
N LEU A 273 8.47 -12.36 10.30
CA LEU A 273 8.95 -12.56 8.93
C LEU A 273 10.46 -12.36 8.77
N SER A 274 11.10 -11.63 9.68
CA SER A 274 12.57 -11.50 9.71
C SER A 274 13.27 -12.85 9.90
N LEU A 275 12.61 -13.79 10.59
CA LEU A 275 13.12 -15.16 10.82
C LEU A 275 12.53 -16.16 9.83
N TYR A 276 11.27 -15.98 9.44
CA TYR A 276 10.55 -16.88 8.53
C TYR A 276 9.96 -16.10 7.34
N PRO A 277 10.79 -15.69 6.36
CA PRO A 277 10.33 -14.89 5.22
C PRO A 277 9.25 -15.61 4.41
N ARG A 278 8.34 -14.82 3.84
CA ARG A 278 7.25 -15.31 2.97
C ARG A 278 7.74 -16.02 1.70
N SER A 279 8.99 -15.79 1.30
CA SER A 279 9.62 -16.51 0.19
C SER A 279 9.91 -17.98 0.50
N THR A 280 9.83 -18.40 1.76
CA THR A 280 10.04 -19.79 2.15
C THR A 280 8.77 -20.63 1.98
N GLY A 281 8.94 -21.90 1.58
CA GLY A 281 7.82 -22.82 1.44
C GLY A 281 7.06 -23.05 2.75
N LEU A 282 7.76 -23.05 3.89
CA LEU A 282 7.16 -23.23 5.20
C LEU A 282 6.14 -22.11 5.51
N THR A 283 6.55 -20.84 5.38
CA THR A 283 5.66 -19.69 5.60
C THR A 283 4.47 -19.75 4.64
N ARG A 284 4.70 -20.11 3.37
CA ARG A 284 3.59 -20.25 2.41
C ARG A 284 2.56 -21.30 2.84
N TRP A 285 2.99 -22.42 3.40
CA TRP A 285 2.09 -23.43 3.94
C TRP A 285 1.34 -22.95 5.19
N ILE A 286 1.98 -22.16 6.07
CA ILE A 286 1.33 -21.53 7.23
C ILE A 286 0.21 -20.59 6.76
N GLU A 287 0.48 -19.75 5.74
CA GLU A 287 -0.51 -18.85 5.13
C GLU A 287 -1.71 -19.61 4.54
N LEU A 288 -1.45 -20.74 3.86
CA LEU A 288 -2.50 -21.56 3.24
C LEU A 288 -3.43 -22.22 4.26
N LEU A 289 -2.87 -22.68 5.38
CA LEU A 289 -3.63 -23.31 6.47
C LEU A 289 -4.40 -22.29 7.33
N SER A 290 -4.06 -21.00 7.24
CA SER A 290 -4.73 -19.91 7.94
C SER A 290 -5.90 -19.33 7.13
N ASP A 291 -6.98 -18.91 7.79
CA ASP A 291 -8.16 -18.37 7.10
C ASP A 291 -7.96 -16.92 6.66
N GLY A 292 -7.29 -16.12 7.48
CA GLY A 292 -6.84 -14.76 7.17
C GLY A 292 -5.34 -14.58 7.37
N VAL A 293 -4.73 -13.71 6.57
CA VAL A 293 -3.30 -13.38 6.58
C VAL A 293 -3.13 -11.88 6.39
N LEU A 294 -2.53 -11.23 7.39
CA LEU A 294 -2.20 -9.81 7.42
C LEU A 294 -0.70 -9.65 7.61
N GLU A 295 -0.07 -8.69 6.93
CA GLU A 295 1.35 -8.35 7.10
C GLU A 295 1.47 -6.92 7.63
N LEU A 296 2.09 -6.76 8.79
CA LEU A 296 2.57 -5.50 9.32
C LEU A 296 4.00 -5.25 8.80
N ALA A 297 4.18 -4.13 8.10
CA ALA A 297 5.46 -3.65 7.60
C ALA A 297 5.83 -2.31 8.27
N PRO A 298 6.43 -2.35 9.47
CA PRO A 298 6.95 -1.18 10.18
C PRO A 298 7.93 -0.38 9.31
N PHE A 299 7.87 0.95 9.40
CA PHE A 299 8.85 1.82 8.76
C PHE A 299 10.18 1.80 9.52
N PRO A 300 11.33 1.92 8.83
CA PRO A 300 12.61 2.07 9.48
C PRO A 300 12.64 3.37 10.30
N SER A 301 13.40 3.40 11.39
CA SER A 301 13.48 4.55 12.31
C SER A 301 13.88 5.86 11.64
N THR A 302 14.54 5.81 10.48
CA THR A 302 14.92 6.95 9.66
C THR A 302 13.75 7.60 8.91
N ALA A 303 12.67 6.87 8.64
CA ALA A 303 11.48 7.37 7.92
C ALA A 303 10.47 8.07 8.85
N VAL A 304 10.56 7.88 10.17
CA VAL A 304 9.65 8.46 11.18
C VAL A 304 10.01 9.93 11.52
N ALA A 305 11.05 10.50 10.89
CA ALA A 305 11.56 11.85 11.17
C ALA A 305 10.74 13.00 10.55
N THR A 306 9.47 12.81 10.18
CA THR A 306 8.58 13.92 9.86
C THR A 306 8.15 14.60 11.15
N LYS A 307 8.86 15.68 11.51
CA LYS A 307 8.50 16.58 12.61
C LYS A 307 7.04 17.03 12.42
N SER A 308 6.24 16.87 13.48
CA SER A 308 4.86 17.33 13.53
C SER A 308 4.78 18.84 13.29
N ASN A 309 3.87 19.25 12.41
CA ASN A 309 3.59 20.66 12.17
C ASN A 309 2.95 21.29 13.41
N PRO A 310 3.50 22.38 13.98
CA PRO A 310 2.95 23.05 15.16
C PRO A 310 1.65 23.84 14.88
N THR A 311 1.18 23.89 13.62
CA THR A 311 0.02 24.68 13.18
C THR A 311 -1.20 23.84 12.77
N ALA A 312 -1.13 22.50 12.78
CA ALA A 312 -2.31 21.67 12.54
C ALA A 312 -3.16 21.57 13.80
N THR A 313 -4.43 21.97 13.73
CA THR A 313 -5.40 21.93 14.84
C THR A 313 -5.79 20.50 15.27
N ILE A 314 -5.27 19.47 14.61
CA ILE A 314 -5.45 18.06 14.96
C ILE A 314 -4.06 17.39 14.99
N GLN A 315 -3.56 17.07 16.19
CA GLN A 315 -2.39 16.21 16.37
C GLN A 315 -2.75 14.76 15.99
N GLU A 316 -2.59 14.40 14.71
CA GLU A 316 -2.52 12.99 14.31
C GLU A 316 -1.05 12.52 14.36
N GLU A 317 -0.82 11.38 15.02
CA GLU A 317 0.51 10.76 15.06
C GLU A 317 0.88 10.23 13.66
N PRO A 318 2.15 10.37 13.24
CA PRO A 318 2.58 9.91 11.93
C PRO A 318 2.45 8.37 11.82
N PRO A 319 2.16 7.85 10.62
CA PRO A 319 2.09 6.41 10.38
C PRO A 319 3.41 5.72 10.74
N GLN A 320 3.33 4.60 11.46
CA GLN A 320 4.49 3.84 11.95
C GLN A 320 4.84 2.64 11.07
N GLY A 321 3.95 2.26 10.17
CA GLY A 321 4.17 1.23 9.16
C GLY A 321 2.96 1.04 8.27
N MET A 322 3.12 0.18 7.28
CA MET A 322 2.05 -0.23 6.37
C MET A 322 1.41 -1.54 6.82
N LEU A 323 0.11 -1.69 6.59
CA LEU A 323 -0.60 -2.95 6.70
C LEU A 323 -0.92 -3.46 5.30
N LYS A 324 -0.51 -4.69 5.00
CA LYS A 324 -0.91 -5.39 3.77
C LYS A 324 -1.88 -6.50 4.12
N ILE A 325 -2.93 -6.62 3.33
CA ILE A 325 -3.93 -7.68 3.46
C ILE A 325 -3.66 -8.72 2.37
N HIS A 326 -3.20 -9.92 2.75
CA HIS A 326 -2.93 -11.00 1.80
C HIS A 326 -4.12 -11.94 1.64
N ARG A 327 -4.85 -12.16 2.74
CA ARG A 327 -6.03 -13.01 2.78
C ARG A 327 -6.96 -12.54 3.89
N LEU A 328 -8.24 -12.55 3.63
CA LEU A 328 -9.27 -12.31 4.64
C LEU A 328 -10.11 -13.56 4.88
N PRO A 329 -10.46 -13.86 6.15
CA PRO A 329 -11.31 -14.99 6.49
C PRO A 329 -12.62 -14.94 5.69
N ILE A 330 -13.09 -16.12 5.25
CA ILE A 330 -14.38 -16.37 4.57
C ILE A 330 -14.46 -15.81 3.15
N PHE A 331 -14.07 -14.56 2.93
CA PHE A 331 -14.13 -13.89 1.63
C PHE A 331 -13.31 -14.65 0.58
N HIS A 332 -12.05 -14.96 0.89
CA HIS A 332 -11.17 -15.69 -0.02
C HIS A 332 -11.53 -17.18 -0.12
N GLU A 333 -12.20 -17.75 0.90
CA GLU A 333 -12.68 -19.14 0.83
C GLU A 333 -13.86 -19.32 -0.13
N LYS A 334 -14.68 -18.28 -0.31
CA LYS A 334 -15.81 -18.28 -1.25
C LYS A 334 -15.40 -17.94 -2.69
N GLY A 335 -14.10 -17.91 -2.99
CA GLY A 335 -13.59 -17.54 -4.31
C GLY A 335 -13.64 -16.04 -4.60
N GLY A 336 -13.69 -15.19 -3.56
CA GLY A 336 -13.55 -13.75 -3.70
C GLY A 336 -12.17 -13.41 -4.26
N GLY A 337 -12.13 -13.06 -5.55
CA GLY A 337 -10.90 -12.73 -6.30
C GLY A 337 -10.57 -11.23 -6.34
N GLU A 338 -11.28 -10.40 -5.57
CA GLU A 338 -11.00 -8.97 -5.52
C GLU A 338 -10.02 -8.64 -4.39
N THR A 339 -8.79 -8.29 -4.76
CA THR A 339 -7.94 -7.39 -3.96
C THR A 339 -8.45 -5.93 -4.02
N SER A 340 -9.46 -5.65 -4.86
CA SER A 340 -10.01 -4.33 -5.18
C SER A 340 -10.99 -3.74 -4.15
N GLY A 341 -11.26 -4.42 -3.03
CA GLY A 341 -12.05 -3.84 -1.93
C GLY A 341 -11.29 -2.83 -1.05
N PHE A 342 -9.95 -2.82 -1.13
CA PHE A 342 -9.08 -1.91 -0.39
C PHE A 342 -8.25 -1.11 -1.40
N GLU A 343 -8.89 -0.20 -2.12
CA GLU A 343 -8.25 0.73 -3.08
C GLU A 343 -7.12 1.58 -2.47
N ASN A 344 -7.01 1.62 -1.14
CA ASN A 344 -6.06 2.44 -0.43
C ASN A 344 -5.00 1.58 0.25
N ASP A 345 -3.73 1.95 0.06
CA ASP A 345 -2.64 1.53 0.93
C ASP A 345 -3.03 1.79 2.39
N LEU A 346 -2.94 0.80 3.27
CA LEU A 346 -3.28 0.96 4.69
C LEU A 346 -2.02 1.20 5.50
N ALA A 347 -2.11 2.09 6.49
CA ALA A 347 -1.07 2.31 7.48
C ALA A 347 -1.60 2.16 8.89
N PHE A 348 -0.71 1.77 9.80
CA PHE A 348 -1.03 1.65 11.21
C PHE A 348 -0.25 2.68 12.05
N THR A 349 -0.90 3.15 13.09
CA THR A 349 -0.32 3.92 14.19
C THR A 349 -0.64 3.23 15.50
N LEU A 350 0.26 3.32 16.46
CA LEU A 350 0.15 2.78 17.81
C LEU A 350 0.42 3.91 18.79
N SER A 351 -0.67 4.51 19.28
CA SER A 351 -0.60 5.54 20.32
C SER A 351 -0.84 4.91 21.69
N ARG A 352 -0.25 5.49 22.73
CA ARG A 352 -0.49 5.03 24.11
C ARG A 352 -1.97 5.09 24.50
N ARG A 353 -2.66 6.19 24.14
CA ARG A 353 -4.06 6.46 24.55
C ARG A 353 -5.10 5.94 23.57
N LYS A 354 -4.83 6.05 22.26
CA LYS A 354 -5.78 5.65 21.20
C LYS A 354 -5.63 4.18 20.79
N GLY A 355 -4.62 3.48 21.32
CA GLY A 355 -4.28 2.12 20.92
C GLY A 355 -3.77 2.05 19.49
N LEU A 356 -3.88 0.85 18.89
CA LEU A 356 -3.53 0.64 17.49
C LEU A 356 -4.69 1.06 16.58
N VAL A 357 -4.40 1.92 15.61
CA VAL A 357 -5.38 2.43 14.65
C VAL A 357 -4.86 2.18 13.24
N ILE A 358 -5.69 1.55 12.41
CA ILE A 358 -5.41 1.33 10.98
C ILE A 358 -6.27 2.28 10.15
N LYS A 359 -5.63 3.01 9.23
CA LYS A 359 -6.27 3.99 8.35
C LYS A 359 -5.66 3.94 6.95
N PRO A 360 -6.37 4.43 5.92
CA PRO A 360 -5.75 4.73 4.63
C PRO A 360 -4.49 5.58 4.80
N PHE A 361 -3.38 5.13 4.21
CA PHE A 361 -2.12 5.83 4.18
C PHE A 361 -2.26 7.06 3.29
N SER A 362 -1.98 8.23 3.84
CA SER A 362 -1.91 9.49 3.12
C SER A 362 -0.54 10.09 3.39
N LEU A 363 0.15 10.51 2.33
CA LEU A 363 1.41 11.21 2.48
C LEU A 363 1.15 12.55 3.18
N PRO A 364 1.96 12.93 4.19
CA PRO A 364 1.83 14.25 4.80
C PRO A 364 2.03 15.33 3.71
N PRO A 365 1.25 16.43 3.75
CA PRO A 365 1.42 17.53 2.80
C PRO A 365 2.87 18.00 2.82
N VAL A 366 3.48 18.08 1.64
CA VAL A 366 4.83 18.61 1.50
C VAL A 366 4.78 20.11 1.86
N GLU A 367 5.59 20.56 2.82
CA GLU A 367 5.74 21.99 3.10
C GLU A 367 6.30 22.68 1.86
N GLY A 368 5.42 23.25 1.04
CA GLY A 368 5.74 23.92 -0.22
C GLY A 368 4.53 24.55 -0.92
N ASP A 369 3.33 24.02 -0.72
CA ASP A 369 2.12 24.45 -1.46
C ASP A 369 1.30 25.57 -0.80
N SER A 370 1.93 26.43 0.01
CA SER A 370 1.24 27.60 0.59
C SER A 370 0.97 28.72 -0.43
N GLU A 371 1.47 28.62 -1.66
CA GLU A 371 1.27 29.64 -2.70
C GLU A 371 -0.06 29.48 -3.47
N ALA A 372 -0.78 28.36 -3.32
CA ALA A 372 -1.98 28.07 -4.10
C ALA A 372 -3.31 28.63 -3.51
N HIS A 373 -3.28 29.38 -2.40
CA HIS A 373 -4.50 29.84 -1.70
C HIS A 373 -4.68 31.37 -1.59
N GLN A 374 -3.96 32.17 -2.37
CA GLN A 374 -4.24 33.61 -2.51
C GLN A 374 -4.40 34.02 -3.98
N GLY A 375 -5.48 33.55 -4.60
CA GLY A 375 -5.99 34.07 -5.86
C GLY A 375 -7.12 35.08 -5.62
N GLY A 376 -6.78 36.25 -5.07
CA GLY A 376 -7.67 37.42 -5.06
C GLY A 376 -7.41 38.26 -6.31
N LEU A 377 -8.45 38.44 -7.12
CA LEU A 377 -8.44 39.29 -8.31
C LEU A 377 -8.23 40.75 -7.89
N ASP A 378 -7.14 41.38 -8.35
CA ASP A 378 -7.09 42.82 -8.55
C ASP A 378 -6.30 43.13 -9.84
N HIS A 379 -6.99 43.80 -10.76
CA HIS A 379 -6.40 44.52 -11.88
C HIS A 379 -5.58 45.70 -11.33
N ASP A 380 -4.30 45.83 -11.68
CA ASP A 380 -3.78 46.94 -12.51
C ASP A 380 -2.22 46.94 -12.59
N HIS A 381 -1.72 47.40 -13.73
CA HIS A 381 -0.35 47.83 -14.06
C HIS A 381 0.88 46.98 -13.67
N GLY A 382 1.25 46.08 -14.57
CA GLY A 382 2.54 46.08 -15.28
C GLY A 382 3.81 46.40 -14.49
N ARG A 383 4.35 45.42 -13.78
CA ARG A 383 5.81 45.21 -13.67
C ARG A 383 6.09 43.72 -13.56
N ALA A 384 6.57 43.16 -14.67
CA ALA A 384 7.03 41.78 -14.74
C ALA A 384 8.19 41.55 -13.76
N THR A 385 7.91 40.89 -12.64
CA THR A 385 8.94 40.25 -11.82
C THR A 385 9.42 39.03 -12.59
N LYS A 386 10.49 39.24 -13.34
CA LYS A 386 11.32 38.19 -13.95
C LYS A 386 11.68 37.19 -12.84
N CYS A 387 11.05 36.02 -12.85
CA CYS A 387 11.37 34.93 -11.95
C CYS A 387 12.82 34.50 -12.21
N GLN A 388 13.67 34.79 -11.23
CA GLN A 388 15.07 34.38 -11.15
C GLN A 388 15.21 32.87 -10.85
N ALA A 389 14.29 32.05 -11.36
CA ALA A 389 14.26 30.59 -11.23
C ALA A 389 14.79 29.89 -12.50
N ASP A 390 14.73 30.56 -13.66
CA ASP A 390 15.16 29.98 -14.95
C ASP A 390 16.68 29.86 -15.10
N GLN A 391 17.46 30.58 -14.30
CA GLN A 391 18.93 30.57 -14.42
C GLN A 391 19.62 29.53 -13.54
N VAL A 392 18.95 28.96 -12.53
CA VAL A 392 19.58 28.02 -11.59
C VAL A 392 19.40 26.56 -12.03
N TYR A 393 18.35 26.25 -12.80
CA TYR A 393 18.15 24.92 -13.39
C TYR A 393 18.84 24.74 -14.75
N ALA A 394 19.16 25.83 -15.45
CA ALA A 394 19.82 25.79 -16.76
C ALA A 394 21.33 25.48 -16.70
N MET A 395 21.96 25.50 -15.52
CA MET A 395 23.43 25.37 -15.39
C MET A 395 23.95 23.96 -15.07
N ALA A 396 23.09 22.93 -15.03
CA ALA A 396 23.51 21.56 -14.66
C ALA A 396 23.22 20.47 -15.71
N PHE A 397 22.60 20.79 -16.85
CA PHE A 397 22.20 19.79 -17.85
C PHE A 397 22.50 20.27 -19.27
N SER A 398 23.78 20.24 -19.66
CA SER A 398 24.19 20.41 -21.05
C SER A 398 25.17 19.32 -21.48
N ASP A 399 24.87 18.07 -21.15
CA ASP A 399 25.44 16.95 -21.91
C ASP A 399 24.58 16.81 -23.16
N PHE A 400 25.14 17.17 -24.32
CA PHE A 400 24.48 17.00 -25.61
C PHE A 400 24.15 15.52 -25.82
N VAL A 401 22.86 15.19 -25.99
CA VAL A 401 22.45 13.85 -26.43
C VAL A 401 22.73 13.75 -27.92
N THR A 402 23.47 12.71 -28.32
CA THR A 402 23.83 12.46 -29.73
C THR A 402 22.99 11.33 -30.29
N ASP A 403 22.24 11.61 -31.35
CA ASP A 403 21.50 10.60 -32.10
C ASP A 403 22.46 9.81 -33.04
N PRO A 404 22.22 8.51 -33.28
CA PRO A 404 21.10 7.71 -32.79
C PRO A 404 21.33 7.15 -31.37
N ILE A 405 20.25 7.06 -30.59
CA ILE A 405 20.25 6.64 -29.19
C ILE A 405 20.18 5.10 -29.06
N PRO A 406 20.98 4.49 -28.19
CA PRO A 406 20.90 3.06 -27.91
C PRO A 406 19.72 2.71 -26.98
N ILE A 407 18.88 1.75 -27.40
CA ILE A 407 17.82 1.14 -26.59
C ILE A 407 18.25 -0.28 -26.21
N SER A 408 18.35 -0.57 -24.91
CA SER A 408 18.72 -1.91 -24.42
C SER A 408 17.53 -2.86 -24.45
N LEU A 409 17.62 -3.94 -25.21
CA LEU A 409 16.68 -5.05 -25.22
C LEU A 409 17.08 -6.09 -24.15
N ILE A 410 16.32 -6.15 -23.06
CA ILE A 410 16.55 -7.07 -21.94
C ILE A 410 15.29 -7.87 -21.66
N ALA A 411 15.37 -9.19 -21.81
CA ALA A 411 14.25 -10.11 -21.53
C ALA A 411 12.93 -9.74 -22.25
N GLY A 412 13.03 -9.23 -23.49
CA GLY A 412 11.88 -8.80 -24.28
C GLY A 412 11.36 -7.40 -23.98
N ARG A 413 12.06 -6.61 -23.14
CA ARG A 413 11.71 -5.24 -22.76
C ARG A 413 12.70 -4.25 -23.33
N TYR A 414 12.22 -3.08 -23.74
CA TYR A 414 13.01 -1.98 -24.29
C TYR A 414 13.31 -0.95 -23.21
N LEU A 415 14.57 -0.83 -22.79
CA LEU A 415 14.95 -0.06 -21.60
C LEU A 415 15.92 1.07 -21.92
N LEU A 416 15.69 2.21 -21.27
CA LEU A 416 16.57 3.38 -21.25
C LEU A 416 17.02 3.67 -19.82
N PHE A 417 18.31 3.88 -19.64
CA PHE A 417 18.96 4.01 -18.33
C PHE A 417 19.52 5.41 -18.03
N ASP A 418 19.46 6.33 -19.01
CA ASP A 418 20.00 7.69 -18.90
C ASP A 418 18.86 8.71 -18.83
N VAL A 419 18.90 9.57 -17.79
CA VAL A 419 17.93 10.64 -17.56
C VAL A 419 17.96 11.70 -18.66
N ASN A 420 19.12 11.98 -19.24
CA ASN A 420 19.28 12.99 -20.29
C ASN A 420 18.61 12.51 -21.58
N VAL A 421 18.83 11.24 -21.94
CA VAL A 421 18.18 10.58 -23.06
C VAL A 421 16.67 10.57 -22.90
N VAL A 422 16.18 10.14 -21.72
CA VAL A 422 14.74 10.13 -21.41
C VAL A 422 14.13 11.52 -21.52
N THR A 423 14.82 12.54 -20.99
CA THR A 423 14.36 13.93 -21.04
C THR A 423 14.35 14.47 -22.48
N TYR A 424 15.37 14.15 -23.27
CA TYR A 424 15.46 14.53 -24.68
C TYR A 424 14.33 13.89 -25.50
N LEU A 425 14.13 12.56 -25.40
CA LEU A 425 13.09 11.86 -26.13
C LEU A 425 11.68 12.35 -25.77
N ARG A 426 11.44 12.68 -24.49
CA ARG A 426 10.15 13.24 -24.07
C ARG A 426 9.88 14.63 -24.63
N ARG A 427 10.90 15.50 -24.64
CA ARG A 427 10.77 16.89 -25.09
C ARG A 427 10.76 17.04 -26.60
N ASN A 428 11.57 16.26 -27.30
CA ASN A 428 11.83 16.43 -28.74
C ASN A 428 11.07 15.42 -29.60
N HIS A 429 10.70 14.26 -29.04
CA HIS A 429 10.08 13.16 -29.78
C HIS A 429 8.76 12.67 -29.15
N HIS A 430 8.23 13.35 -28.12
CA HIS A 430 6.97 13.03 -27.43
C HIS A 430 6.89 11.59 -26.89
N ILE A 431 8.04 10.98 -26.58
CA ILE A 431 8.09 9.63 -26.01
C ILE A 431 7.92 9.71 -24.49
N CYS A 432 6.92 8.99 -23.97
CA CYS A 432 6.58 9.08 -22.56
C CYS A 432 7.28 8.02 -21.73
N GLY A 433 7.25 6.76 -22.21
CA GLY A 433 7.69 5.57 -21.49
C GLY A 433 7.04 5.39 -20.11
N SER A 434 7.40 4.28 -19.45
CA SER A 434 7.03 4.01 -18.06
C SER A 434 8.29 3.80 -17.23
N LEU A 435 8.47 4.58 -16.16
CA LEU A 435 9.53 4.33 -15.20
C LEU A 435 9.21 3.04 -14.43
N ILE A 436 10.18 2.13 -14.32
CA ILE A 436 10.00 0.81 -13.69
C ILE A 436 11.04 0.49 -12.62
N GLY A 437 12.06 1.35 -12.46
CA GLY A 437 13.12 1.14 -11.48
C GLY A 437 12.75 1.65 -10.09
N SER A 438 13.44 1.14 -9.08
CA SER A 438 13.35 1.67 -7.72
C SER A 438 14.12 2.98 -7.61
N ILE A 439 13.62 3.95 -6.84
CA ILE A 439 14.39 5.16 -6.51
C ILE A 439 15.49 4.76 -5.51
N PRO A 440 16.80 4.97 -5.80
CA PRO A 440 17.88 4.49 -4.93
C PRO A 440 17.81 4.99 -3.47
N GLN A 441 17.23 6.18 -3.25
CA GLN A 441 17.04 6.76 -1.92
C GLN A 441 15.77 6.24 -1.19
N ALA A 442 14.87 5.57 -1.91
CA ALA A 442 13.60 5.05 -1.39
C ALA A 442 13.24 3.71 -2.07
N PRO A 443 14.04 2.64 -1.90
CA PRO A 443 13.92 1.40 -2.68
C PRO A 443 12.65 0.59 -2.36
N GLN A 444 11.97 0.87 -1.25
CA GLN A 444 10.72 0.22 -0.86
C GLN A 444 9.47 1.01 -1.30
N GLN A 445 9.64 2.14 -1.96
CA GLN A 445 8.53 2.93 -2.50
C GLN A 445 8.09 2.36 -3.85
N ASN A 446 6.81 1.97 -3.94
CA ASN A 446 6.21 1.44 -5.16
C ASN A 446 5.27 2.45 -5.87
N VAL A 447 5.23 3.71 -5.40
CA VAL A 447 4.32 4.75 -5.94
C VAL A 447 4.99 5.54 -7.07
N PHE A 448 6.22 5.99 -6.87
CA PHE A 448 7.02 6.61 -7.92
C PHE A 448 8.22 5.73 -8.23
N PHE A 449 8.30 5.33 -9.49
CA PHE A 449 9.43 4.60 -10.03
C PHE A 449 10.44 5.58 -10.63
N GLY A 450 11.71 5.20 -10.58
CA GLY A 450 12.82 5.85 -11.25
C GLY A 450 13.29 5.07 -12.47
N LEU A 451 14.49 5.41 -12.96
CA LEU A 451 15.14 4.68 -14.04
C LEU A 451 15.40 3.22 -13.65
N PRO A 452 15.30 2.26 -14.60
CA PRO A 452 15.13 2.49 -16.03
C PRO A 452 13.72 2.89 -16.46
N MET A 453 13.64 3.60 -17.58
CA MET A 453 12.41 3.83 -18.32
C MET A 453 12.22 2.67 -19.31
N GLU A 454 11.08 2.02 -19.23
CA GLU A 454 10.60 1.06 -20.22
C GLU A 454 9.82 1.77 -21.32
N LEU A 455 10.15 1.47 -22.58
CA LEU A 455 9.40 1.90 -23.75
C LEU A 455 8.37 0.84 -24.13
N MET A 456 7.21 1.28 -24.61
CA MET A 456 6.29 0.39 -25.33
C MET A 456 6.97 -0.12 -26.62
N PRO A 457 6.63 -1.34 -27.10
CA PRO A 457 7.11 -1.82 -28.40
C PRO A 457 6.83 -0.83 -29.54
N GLU A 458 5.70 -0.14 -29.50
CA GLU A 458 5.31 0.88 -30.47
C GLU A 458 6.19 2.14 -30.39
N GLU A 459 6.56 2.58 -29.18
CA GLU A 459 7.50 3.69 -28.98
C GLU A 459 8.90 3.31 -29.50
N ALA A 460 9.37 2.10 -29.18
CA ALA A 460 10.65 1.60 -29.64
C ALA A 460 10.70 1.49 -31.18
N LYS A 461 9.65 0.93 -31.79
CA LYS A 461 9.52 0.84 -33.25
C LYS A 461 9.53 2.20 -33.92
N LEU A 462 8.71 3.13 -33.41
CA LEU A 462 8.64 4.50 -33.94
C LEU A 462 10.00 5.22 -33.89
N LEU A 463 10.77 5.03 -32.82
CA LEU A 463 12.10 5.65 -32.69
C LEU A 463 13.12 5.04 -33.67
N VAL A 464 13.02 3.74 -33.94
CA VAL A 464 13.84 3.05 -34.94
C VAL A 464 13.47 3.50 -36.35
N GLU A 465 12.18 3.56 -36.69
CA GLU A 465 11.70 4.03 -38.00
C GLU A 465 12.09 5.48 -38.30
N LYS A 466 12.17 6.33 -37.27
CA LYS A 466 12.63 7.73 -37.38
C LYS A 466 14.16 7.88 -37.41
N GLU A 467 14.91 6.78 -37.32
CA GLU A 467 16.38 6.75 -37.22
C GLU A 467 16.93 7.53 -36.00
N VAL A 468 16.09 7.76 -34.98
CA VAL A 468 16.45 8.47 -33.74
C VAL A 468 17.12 7.53 -32.76
N ALA A 469 16.75 6.25 -32.78
CA ALA A 469 17.29 5.25 -31.87
C ALA A 469 17.53 3.91 -32.58
N TYR A 470 18.33 3.06 -31.95
CA TYR A 470 18.60 1.70 -32.41
C TYR A 470 18.57 0.71 -31.25
N ILE A 471 18.30 -0.56 -31.56
CA ILE A 471 18.12 -1.60 -30.55
C ILE A 471 19.40 -2.40 -30.38
N ILE A 472 19.78 -2.61 -29.12
CA ILE A 472 20.93 -3.41 -28.71
C ILE A 472 20.43 -4.61 -27.92
N ASP A 473 20.70 -5.82 -28.39
CA ASP A 473 20.52 -7.03 -27.56
C ASP A 473 21.59 -7.03 -26.46
N ASP A 474 21.20 -6.56 -25.28
CA ASP A 474 22.08 -6.35 -24.14
C ASP A 474 22.65 -7.70 -23.63
N LYS A 475 21.92 -8.81 -23.81
CA LYS A 475 22.39 -10.15 -23.43
C LYS A 475 23.46 -10.66 -24.40
N ALA A 476 23.23 -10.52 -25.70
CA ALA A 476 24.22 -10.91 -26.71
C ALA A 476 25.47 -10.03 -26.60
N TRP A 477 25.29 -8.73 -26.43
CA TRP A 477 26.36 -7.77 -26.24
C TRP A 477 27.18 -8.06 -24.99
N HIS A 478 26.55 -8.26 -23.83
CA HIS A 478 27.28 -8.62 -22.61
C HIS A 478 28.08 -9.93 -22.76
N LYS A 479 27.54 -10.95 -23.45
CA LYS A 479 28.29 -12.20 -23.69
C LYS A 479 29.51 -12.00 -24.59
N GLN A 480 29.43 -11.10 -25.56
CA GLN A 480 30.51 -10.86 -26.51
C GLN A 480 31.56 -9.89 -25.95
N THR A 481 31.15 -8.88 -25.18
CA THR A 481 31.98 -7.74 -24.79
C THR A 481 32.39 -7.76 -23.31
N LEU A 482 31.53 -8.19 -22.38
CA LEU A 482 31.87 -8.16 -20.94
C LEU A 482 33.04 -9.09 -20.59
N PHE A 483 33.14 -10.23 -21.30
CA PHE A 483 34.20 -11.22 -21.08
C PHE A 483 35.54 -10.84 -21.73
N THR A 484 35.54 -9.91 -22.69
CA THR A 484 36.74 -9.47 -23.43
C THR A 484 37.23 -8.08 -23.01
N THR A 485 36.34 -7.17 -22.64
CA THR A 485 36.59 -5.72 -22.58
C THR A 485 36.72 -5.18 -21.15
N LEU A 486 36.49 -5.98 -20.11
CA LEU A 486 36.79 -5.60 -18.71
C LEU A 486 38.17 -6.09 -18.23
N GLN A 487 39.15 -6.16 -19.13
CA GLN A 487 40.54 -6.49 -18.82
C GLN A 487 41.47 -5.32 -19.19
N GLY A 488 42.58 -5.17 -18.45
CA GLY A 488 43.61 -4.18 -18.77
C GLY A 488 43.14 -2.71 -18.69
N ALA A 489 43.37 -1.96 -19.77
CA ALA A 489 43.19 -0.51 -19.86
C ALA A 489 41.72 -0.07 -19.80
N ASP A 490 40.80 -0.83 -20.41
CA ASP A 490 39.38 -0.50 -20.44
C ASP A 490 38.74 -0.58 -19.04
N LYS A 491 39.15 -1.56 -18.23
CA LYS A 491 38.77 -1.65 -16.81
C LYS A 491 39.27 -0.45 -16.02
N GLN A 492 40.48 0.03 -16.30
CA GLN A 492 41.04 1.21 -15.63
C GLN A 492 40.27 2.47 -16.00
N ALA A 493 39.97 2.67 -17.30
CA ALA A 493 39.17 3.79 -17.77
C ALA A 493 37.75 3.80 -17.16
N TYR A 494 37.12 2.63 -17.03
CA TYR A 494 35.82 2.49 -16.37
C TYR A 494 35.88 2.82 -14.87
N LEU A 495 36.89 2.34 -14.14
CA LEU A 495 37.06 2.67 -12.72
C LEU A 495 37.37 4.15 -12.51
N GLU A 496 38.14 4.76 -13.42
CA GLU A 496 38.46 6.18 -13.39
C GLU A 496 37.22 7.05 -13.68
N SER A 497 36.37 6.64 -14.63
CA SER A 497 35.10 7.33 -14.89
C SER A 497 34.17 7.30 -13.66
N LEU A 498 34.07 6.16 -12.96
CA LEU A 498 33.32 6.04 -11.71
C LEU A 498 33.87 6.96 -10.61
N ARG A 499 35.20 7.03 -10.45
CA ARG A 499 35.85 7.94 -9.50
C ARG A 499 35.57 9.41 -9.83
N SER A 500 35.71 9.80 -11.10
CA SER A 500 35.44 11.15 -11.57
C SER A 500 33.98 11.56 -11.31
N THR A 501 33.04 10.68 -11.63
CA THR A 501 31.61 10.88 -11.40
C THR A 501 31.31 10.98 -9.89
N GLY A 502 31.91 10.10 -9.07
CA GLY A 502 31.81 10.13 -7.61
C GLY A 502 32.30 11.45 -7.00
N LEU A 503 33.37 12.02 -7.57
CA LEU A 503 33.91 13.30 -7.15
C LEU A 503 32.96 14.46 -7.52
N LYS A 504 32.39 14.45 -8.72
CA LYS A 504 31.40 15.45 -9.19
C LYS A 504 30.14 15.43 -8.33
N ALA A 505 29.56 14.24 -8.09
CA ALA A 505 28.35 14.08 -7.27
C ALA A 505 28.57 14.59 -5.84
N ARG A 506 29.73 14.32 -5.23
CA ARG A 506 30.08 14.84 -3.91
C ARG A 506 30.20 16.36 -3.90
N ARG A 507 30.85 16.97 -4.89
CA ARG A 507 30.95 18.44 -5.00
C ARG A 507 29.56 19.07 -5.08
N ALA A 508 28.65 18.50 -5.88
CA ALA A 508 27.28 18.96 -5.98
C ALA A 508 26.53 18.85 -4.64
N ALA A 509 26.63 17.69 -3.96
CA ALA A 509 25.99 17.47 -2.66
C ALA A 509 26.53 18.40 -1.56
N LEU A 510 27.85 18.64 -1.52
CA LEU A 510 28.47 19.59 -0.57
C LEU A 510 28.01 21.02 -0.84
N HIS A 511 27.92 21.41 -2.11
CA HIS A 511 27.43 22.73 -2.50
C HIS A 511 25.96 22.92 -2.11
N GLU A 512 25.12 21.89 -2.29
CA GLU A 512 23.72 21.94 -1.86
C GLU A 512 23.58 21.93 -0.34
N ALA A 513 24.38 21.13 0.38
CA ALA A 513 24.44 21.14 1.84
C ALA A 513 24.84 22.52 2.37
N LYS A 514 25.83 23.17 1.75
CA LYS A 514 26.26 24.54 2.08
C LYS A 514 25.14 25.56 1.83
N LYS A 515 24.44 25.47 0.69
CA LYS A 515 23.26 26.32 0.42
C LYS A 515 22.14 26.09 1.44
N ARG A 516 21.89 24.84 1.86
CA ARG A 516 20.88 24.51 2.88
C ARG A 516 21.25 25.03 4.26
N THR A 517 22.53 24.94 4.66
CA THR A 517 22.99 25.53 5.93
C THR A 517 22.95 27.05 5.88
N GLU A 518 23.37 27.68 4.77
CA GLU A 518 23.26 29.13 4.58
C GLU A 518 21.79 29.60 4.62
N ALA A 519 20.87 28.91 3.93
CA ALA A 519 19.45 29.22 3.97
C ALA A 519 18.84 28.97 5.36
N GLY A 520 19.28 27.92 6.08
CA GLY A 520 18.87 27.63 7.45
C GLY A 520 19.36 28.69 8.44
N LEU A 521 20.62 29.13 8.30
CA LEU A 521 21.21 30.21 9.08
C LEU A 521 20.54 31.55 8.77
N ALA A 522 20.20 31.84 7.51
CA ALA A 522 19.45 33.03 7.13
C ALA A 522 18.03 33.03 7.74
N ARG A 523 17.32 31.88 7.71
CA ARG A 523 16.01 31.71 8.37
C ARG A 523 16.12 31.83 9.90
N TYR A 524 17.19 31.30 10.49
CA TYR A 524 17.46 31.43 11.92
C TYR A 524 17.80 32.87 12.32
N ALA A 525 18.61 33.57 11.52
CA ALA A 525 18.93 34.98 11.71
C ALA A 525 17.68 35.87 11.56
N ALA A 526 16.81 35.59 10.59
CA ALA A 526 15.52 36.28 10.43
C ALA A 526 14.59 36.05 11.63
N LYS A 527 14.52 34.81 12.16
CA LYS A 527 13.76 34.49 13.37
C LYS A 527 14.38 35.11 14.63
N LYS A 528 15.71 35.15 14.75
CA LYS A 528 16.44 35.73 15.88
C LYS A 528 16.37 37.27 15.88
N ALA A 529 16.35 37.91 14.70
CA ALA A 529 16.10 39.34 14.55
C ALA A 529 14.68 39.75 14.97
N GLN A 530 13.72 38.82 14.89
CA GLN A 530 12.37 38.99 15.42
C GLN A 530 12.26 38.81 16.94
N GLN A 531 13.30 38.29 17.63
CA GLN A 531 13.18 37.83 19.01
C GLN A 531 14.08 38.48 20.06
N LEU A 532 15.14 39.24 19.75
CA LEU A 532 15.82 40.05 20.78
C LEU A 532 16.60 41.25 20.22
N ALA A 533 16.16 42.45 20.57
CA ALA A 533 17.06 43.45 21.12
C ALA A 533 17.67 42.87 22.41
N VAL A 534 18.96 43.15 22.64
CA VAL A 534 19.82 42.77 23.79
C VAL A 534 20.76 41.56 23.54
N THR A 535 22.00 41.97 23.22
CA THR A 535 23.35 41.41 23.47
C THR A 535 23.81 40.06 22.88
N GLY A 536 24.93 40.14 22.15
CA GLY A 536 26.17 39.43 22.50
C GLY A 536 26.55 38.22 21.64
N ALA A 537 27.70 38.32 20.94
CA ALA A 537 28.38 37.29 20.13
C ALA A 537 28.78 36.04 20.97
N LYS A 538 29.24 34.88 20.45
CA LYS A 538 30.13 34.57 19.31
C LYS A 538 30.19 33.02 19.12
N ASP A 539 30.87 32.61 18.05
CA ASP A 539 31.63 31.34 17.83
C ASP A 539 31.15 30.38 16.72
N THR A 540 32.08 30.20 15.78
CA THR A 540 32.16 29.20 14.70
C THR A 540 33.25 28.19 15.03
N PRO A 541 33.07 26.91 14.65
CA PRO A 541 34.21 26.11 14.24
C PRO A 541 34.04 25.58 12.82
N GLU A 542 35.06 25.85 12.02
CA GLU A 542 35.34 25.25 10.74
C GLU A 542 36.12 23.95 10.98
N SER A 543 35.75 22.86 10.30
CA SER A 543 36.62 21.68 10.19
C SER A 543 36.47 21.07 8.80
N ALA A 544 37.56 21.10 8.06
CA ALA A 544 37.74 20.48 6.76
C ALA A 544 38.00 18.96 6.94
N LEU A 545 37.21 18.11 6.28
CA LEU A 545 37.46 16.68 6.19
C LEU A 545 37.94 16.25 4.79
N ALA A 546 38.92 15.34 4.81
CA ALA A 546 39.60 14.73 3.67
C ALA A 546 38.65 14.11 2.62
N SER A 547 39.07 14.19 1.35
CA SER A 547 38.26 13.90 0.17
C SER A 547 38.22 12.42 -0.21
N THR A 548 37.27 11.66 0.33
CA THR A 548 36.88 10.37 -0.22
C THR A 548 35.75 10.54 -1.26
N PRO A 549 35.83 9.91 -2.44
CA PRO A 549 34.74 9.97 -3.43
C PRO A 549 33.52 9.19 -2.94
N PHE A 550 32.32 9.59 -3.36
CA PHE A 550 31.12 8.78 -3.13
C PHE A 550 31.17 7.52 -4.01
N ALA A 551 30.74 6.39 -3.43
CA ALA A 551 30.47 5.19 -4.19
C ALA A 551 29.23 5.45 -5.06
N ILE A 552 29.39 5.42 -6.38
CA ILE A 552 28.29 5.50 -7.34
C ILE A 552 28.03 4.11 -7.89
N THR A 553 26.78 3.69 -7.86
CA THR A 553 26.31 2.54 -8.64
C THR A 553 25.80 3.10 -9.97
N PRO A 554 26.50 2.89 -11.10
CA PRO A 554 26.03 3.37 -12.39
C PRO A 554 24.73 2.66 -12.78
N THR A 555 23.88 3.34 -13.55
CA THR A 555 22.64 2.76 -14.09
C THR A 555 22.89 1.83 -15.27
N THR A 556 24.09 1.86 -15.86
CA THR A 556 24.52 0.96 -16.94
C THR A 556 25.76 0.17 -16.53
N SER A 557 25.91 -1.04 -17.06
CA SER A 557 27.04 -1.94 -16.77
C SER A 557 28.29 -1.63 -17.61
N TYR A 558 28.24 -0.62 -18.48
CA TYR A 558 29.27 -0.30 -19.47
C TYR A 558 29.33 1.20 -19.78
N LEU A 559 30.45 1.63 -20.39
CA LEU A 559 30.63 2.98 -20.90
C LEU A 559 29.80 3.16 -22.18
N THR A 560 29.01 4.23 -22.26
CA THR A 560 28.24 4.58 -23.48
C THR A 560 29.11 4.69 -24.73
N SER A 561 30.39 5.08 -24.58
CA SER A 561 31.37 5.13 -25.67
C SER A 561 31.80 3.76 -26.23
N SER A 562 31.45 2.66 -25.56
CA SER A 562 31.78 1.29 -25.98
C SER A 562 30.67 0.58 -26.76
N LEU A 563 29.52 1.24 -26.94
CA LEU A 563 28.40 0.68 -27.67
C LEU A 563 28.69 0.66 -29.17
N PRO A 564 28.28 -0.40 -29.89
CA PRO A 564 28.39 -0.45 -31.34
C PRO A 564 27.55 0.69 -31.92
N GLN A 565 28.18 1.54 -32.74
CA GLN A 565 27.47 2.55 -33.51
C GLN A 565 26.71 1.84 -34.63
N ASN A 566 25.38 1.90 -34.55
CA ASN A 566 24.45 1.52 -35.61
C ASN A 566 24.67 0.12 -36.23
N PRO A 567 24.27 -0.98 -35.55
CA PRO A 567 24.39 -2.33 -36.11
C PRO A 567 23.54 -2.46 -37.39
N SER A 568 24.13 -2.99 -38.45
CA SER A 568 23.54 -3.09 -39.80
C SER A 568 22.34 -4.05 -39.94
N GLN A 569 22.02 -4.83 -38.89
CA GLN A 569 20.80 -5.62 -38.77
C GLN A 569 20.19 -5.35 -37.39
N GLN A 570 19.21 -4.45 -37.34
CA GLN A 570 18.44 -4.19 -36.13
C GLN A 570 17.24 -5.15 -36.07
N PRO A 571 16.96 -5.77 -34.92
CA PRO A 571 15.73 -6.52 -34.75
C PRO A 571 14.55 -5.55 -34.75
N ASP A 572 13.63 -5.66 -35.71
CA ASP A 572 12.41 -4.84 -35.73
C ASP A 572 11.51 -5.24 -34.54
N PRO A 573 11.09 -4.31 -33.66
CA PRO A 573 10.20 -4.62 -32.56
C PRO A 573 8.90 -5.28 -33.02
N PRO A 574 8.49 -6.42 -32.43
CA PRO A 574 7.18 -6.98 -32.71
C PRO A 574 6.11 -6.06 -32.11
N VAL A 575 5.33 -5.44 -32.98
CA VAL A 575 4.20 -4.58 -32.62
C VAL A 575 2.87 -5.22 -33.02
N SER A 576 1.80 -4.88 -32.29
CA SER A 576 0.44 -5.30 -32.62
C SER A 576 -0.12 -4.49 -33.81
N SER A 577 -1.27 -4.92 -34.36
CA SER A 577 -2.01 -4.16 -35.39
C SER A 577 -2.42 -2.77 -34.92
N SER A 578 -2.46 -2.53 -33.60
CA SER A 578 -2.68 -1.21 -33.02
C SER A 578 -1.58 -0.17 -33.28
N TYR A 579 -0.43 -0.58 -33.83
CA TYR A 579 0.68 0.32 -34.14
C TYR A 579 0.31 1.44 -35.12
N ALA A 580 -0.49 1.15 -36.14
CA ALA A 580 -0.90 2.16 -37.12
C ALA A 580 -1.64 3.33 -36.42
N LEU A 581 -2.57 3.01 -35.51
CA LEU A 581 -3.27 4.01 -34.70
C LEU A 581 -2.31 4.78 -33.79
N PHE A 582 -1.34 4.11 -33.17
CA PHE A 582 -0.31 4.75 -32.37
C PHE A 582 0.50 5.77 -33.19
N ALA A 583 1.00 5.37 -34.37
CA ALA A 583 1.78 6.22 -35.26
C ALA A 583 0.96 7.43 -35.76
N HIS A 584 -0.31 7.21 -36.12
CA HIS A 584 -1.25 8.26 -36.53
C HIS A 584 -1.46 9.33 -35.46
N LEU A 585 -1.65 8.91 -34.21
CA LEU A 585 -1.87 9.81 -33.08
C LEU A 585 -0.57 10.54 -32.72
N HIS A 586 0.57 9.84 -32.73
CA HIS A 586 1.88 10.43 -32.48
C HIS A 586 2.23 11.52 -33.52
N TYR A 587 1.95 11.25 -34.80
CA TYR A 587 2.15 12.20 -35.89
C TYR A 587 1.33 13.50 -35.71
N ARG A 588 0.17 13.42 -35.04
CA ARG A 588 -0.67 14.58 -34.67
C ARG A 588 -0.25 15.25 -33.36
N ASP A 589 0.98 15.04 -32.93
CA ASP A 589 1.59 15.60 -31.72
C ASP A 589 0.89 15.21 -30.40
N TYR A 590 0.13 14.11 -30.40
CA TYR A 590 -0.41 13.58 -29.15
C TYR A 590 0.65 12.81 -28.37
N PHE A 591 0.58 12.93 -27.04
CA PHE A 591 1.35 12.11 -26.12
C PHE A 591 0.54 10.86 -25.77
N ILE A 592 1.18 9.70 -25.76
CA ILE A 592 0.50 8.41 -25.66
C ILE A 592 1.07 7.60 -24.50
N MET A 593 0.19 7.01 -23.70
CA MET A 593 0.54 6.08 -22.61
C MET A 593 -0.25 4.77 -22.75
N PRO A 594 0.22 3.65 -22.14
CA PRO A 594 -0.55 2.41 -22.09
C PRO A 594 -1.98 2.59 -21.55
N GLY A 595 -2.96 2.00 -22.25
CA GLY A 595 -4.38 2.12 -21.95
C GLY A 595 -4.96 1.03 -21.03
N LEU A 596 -4.17 0.01 -20.67
CA LEU A 596 -4.65 -1.22 -20.00
C LEU A 596 -5.52 -0.95 -18.76
N ARG A 597 -5.16 0.04 -17.94
CA ARG A 597 -5.94 0.42 -16.73
C ARG A 597 -7.37 0.85 -17.04
N PHE A 598 -7.61 1.37 -18.24
CA PHE A 598 -8.91 1.86 -18.69
C PHE A 598 -9.56 0.93 -19.74
N GLY A 599 -9.01 -0.27 -19.95
CA GLY A 599 -9.57 -1.25 -20.89
C GLY A 599 -9.49 -0.83 -22.36
N CYS A 600 -8.46 -0.07 -22.74
CA CYS A 600 -8.20 0.36 -24.12
C CYS A 600 -6.73 0.10 -24.48
N ASN A 601 -6.35 0.27 -25.75
CA ASN A 601 -4.95 0.15 -26.16
C ASN A 601 -4.13 1.32 -25.60
N TYR A 602 -4.63 2.55 -25.72
CA TYR A 602 -3.86 3.75 -25.42
C TYR A 602 -4.67 4.83 -24.70
N ASN A 603 -4.04 5.51 -23.73
CA ASN A 603 -4.49 6.79 -23.22
C ASN A 603 -3.81 7.91 -24.02
N VAL A 604 -4.61 8.82 -24.58
CA VAL A 604 -4.11 9.86 -25.49
C VAL A 604 -4.25 11.23 -24.85
N TYR A 605 -3.17 12.00 -24.84
CA TYR A 605 -3.05 13.28 -24.15
C TYR A 605 -2.73 14.39 -25.17
N PRO A 606 -3.36 15.56 -25.05
CA PRO A 606 -3.08 16.71 -25.93
C PRO A 606 -1.70 17.34 -25.70
N GLY A 607 -0.97 16.89 -24.68
CA GLY A 607 0.34 17.38 -24.28
C GLY A 607 0.95 16.46 -23.22
N ASP A 608 2.10 16.83 -22.66
CA ASP A 608 2.84 16.00 -21.72
C ASP A 608 1.94 15.50 -20.55
N PRO A 609 1.86 14.17 -20.29
CA PRO A 609 1.05 13.59 -19.22
C PRO A 609 1.36 14.09 -17.80
N LEU A 610 2.51 14.75 -17.57
CA LEU A 610 2.83 15.41 -16.30
C LEU A 610 2.05 16.72 -16.10
N ARG A 611 1.48 17.29 -17.17
CA ARG A 611 0.77 18.57 -17.16
C ARG A 611 -0.68 18.45 -17.63
N PHE A 612 -0.97 17.44 -18.46
CA PHE A 612 -2.28 17.26 -19.08
C PHE A 612 -2.94 15.95 -18.62
N HIS A 613 -4.27 15.97 -18.53
CA HIS A 613 -5.06 14.75 -18.43
C HIS A 613 -5.32 14.19 -19.84
N SER A 614 -5.48 12.87 -19.95
CA SER A 614 -5.80 12.24 -21.23
C SER A 614 -7.18 12.67 -21.71
N HIS A 615 -7.31 13.03 -22.98
CA HIS A 615 -8.58 13.36 -23.61
C HIS A 615 -9.29 12.14 -24.18
N PHE A 616 -8.54 11.16 -24.69
CA PHE A 616 -9.13 9.99 -25.35
C PHE A 616 -8.67 8.68 -24.71
N LEU A 617 -9.59 7.72 -24.68
CA LEU A 617 -9.31 6.30 -24.53
C LEU A 617 -9.35 5.69 -25.93
N ALA A 618 -8.19 5.33 -26.48
CA ALA A 618 -8.07 4.89 -27.86
C ALA A 618 -7.95 3.37 -27.97
N THR A 619 -8.80 2.78 -28.81
CA THR A 619 -8.79 1.35 -29.13
C THR A 619 -8.67 1.14 -30.63
N SER A 620 -7.78 0.23 -31.05
CA SER A 620 -7.59 -0.12 -32.46
C SER A 620 -8.46 -1.31 -32.84
N TYR A 621 -8.99 -1.28 -34.06
CA TYR A 621 -9.67 -2.39 -34.72
C TYR A 621 -9.09 -2.55 -36.12
N ASP A 622 -9.13 -3.77 -36.67
CA ASP A 622 -8.82 -3.95 -38.09
C ASP A 622 -9.95 -3.32 -38.93
N PHE A 623 -9.64 -2.89 -40.16
CA PHE A 623 -10.57 -2.05 -40.95
C PHE A 623 -11.94 -2.69 -41.18
N ASP A 624 -11.95 -3.96 -41.57
CA ASP A 624 -13.15 -4.74 -41.87
C ASP A 624 -13.62 -5.56 -40.65
N GLN A 625 -13.07 -5.30 -39.47
CA GLN A 625 -13.44 -6.01 -38.26
C GLN A 625 -14.83 -5.58 -37.77
N ASP A 626 -15.74 -6.54 -37.63
CA ASP A 626 -17.00 -6.31 -36.94
C ASP A 626 -16.75 -5.89 -35.47
N ILE A 627 -17.18 -4.68 -35.10
CA ILE A 627 -17.06 -4.18 -33.73
C ILE A 627 -18.29 -4.63 -32.93
N PRO A 628 -18.12 -5.46 -31.88
CA PRO A 628 -19.23 -5.87 -31.04
C PRO A 628 -19.94 -4.67 -30.40
N MET A 629 -21.27 -4.68 -30.41
CA MET A 629 -22.07 -3.60 -29.80
C MET A 629 -21.73 -3.41 -28.31
N PHE A 630 -21.39 -4.49 -27.61
CA PHE A 630 -20.96 -4.43 -26.21
C PHE A 630 -19.65 -3.66 -26.01
N ASP A 631 -18.74 -3.68 -26.97
CA ASP A 631 -17.46 -2.96 -26.88
C ASP A 631 -17.67 -1.46 -27.10
N ILE A 632 -18.59 -1.08 -28.00
CA ILE A 632 -19.02 0.30 -28.19
C ILE A 632 -19.68 0.84 -26.91
N ILE A 633 -20.63 0.08 -26.34
CA ILE A 633 -21.31 0.45 -25.09
C ILE A 633 -20.31 0.51 -23.92
N GLY A 634 -19.43 -0.48 -23.82
CA GLY A 634 -18.42 -0.59 -22.77
C GLY A 634 -17.41 0.55 -22.82
N GLY A 635 -16.80 0.77 -23.98
CA GLY A 635 -15.84 1.85 -24.22
C GLY A 635 -16.46 3.23 -24.03
N GLY A 636 -17.65 3.46 -24.60
CA GLY A 636 -18.38 4.72 -24.43
C GLY A 636 -18.74 5.01 -22.97
N ARG A 637 -19.22 3.99 -22.22
CA ARG A 637 -19.50 4.12 -20.78
C ARG A 637 -18.24 4.39 -19.97
N LEU A 638 -17.15 3.68 -20.26
CA LEU A 638 -15.85 3.87 -19.59
C LEU A 638 -15.34 5.28 -19.80
N GLY A 639 -15.23 5.74 -21.05
CA GLY A 639 -14.80 7.09 -21.39
C GLY A 639 -15.66 8.16 -20.72
N THR A 640 -16.98 8.05 -20.87
CA THR A 640 -17.94 9.00 -20.30
C THR A 640 -17.84 9.10 -18.77
N ALA A 641 -17.67 7.97 -18.06
CA ALA A 641 -17.54 7.95 -16.60
C ALA A 641 -16.30 8.71 -16.12
N VAL A 642 -15.22 8.71 -16.90
CA VAL A 642 -13.98 9.44 -16.60
C VAL A 642 -13.84 10.76 -17.36
N LYS A 643 -14.91 11.23 -18.03
CA LYS A 643 -14.96 12.45 -18.84
C LYS A 643 -13.90 12.50 -19.95
N LYS A 644 -13.76 11.39 -20.68
CA LYS A 644 -12.88 11.23 -21.84
C LYS A 644 -13.68 10.76 -23.05
N GLY A 645 -13.24 11.14 -24.25
CA GLY A 645 -13.80 10.60 -25.48
C GLY A 645 -13.36 9.15 -25.69
N PHE A 646 -14.27 8.28 -26.11
CA PHE A 646 -13.90 6.93 -26.53
C PHE A 646 -13.54 6.97 -28.00
N LEU A 647 -12.25 6.83 -28.31
CA LEU A 647 -11.71 6.91 -29.66
C LEU A 647 -11.48 5.50 -30.20
N ILE A 648 -12.02 5.21 -31.38
CA ILE A 648 -11.71 4.00 -32.13
C ILE A 648 -10.98 4.37 -33.40
N GLY A 649 -10.08 3.51 -33.86
CA GLY A 649 -9.41 3.71 -35.14
C GLY A 649 -8.96 2.42 -35.79
N GLY A 650 -8.82 2.47 -37.11
CA GLY A 650 -8.36 1.35 -37.94
C GLY A 650 -7.65 1.85 -39.18
N GLU A 651 -6.69 1.08 -39.65
CA GLU A 651 -5.92 1.40 -40.87
C GLU A 651 -6.72 1.07 -42.13
N ASP A 652 -6.95 2.07 -42.97
CA ASP A 652 -7.67 1.94 -44.23
C ASP A 652 -6.77 1.41 -45.35
N PRO A 653 -7.04 0.20 -45.88
CA PRO A 653 -6.23 -0.40 -46.93
C PRO A 653 -6.36 0.32 -48.29
N GLU A 654 -7.43 1.10 -48.49
CA GLU A 654 -7.67 1.83 -49.75
C GLU A 654 -7.14 3.27 -49.70
N ALA A 655 -6.68 3.74 -48.54
CA ALA A 655 -6.12 5.08 -48.40
C ALA A 655 -4.70 5.16 -49.00
N GLU A 656 -4.48 6.09 -49.93
CA GLU A 656 -3.14 6.41 -50.44
C GLU A 656 -2.39 7.28 -49.42
N GLY A 657 -1.57 6.65 -48.57
CA GLY A 657 -0.69 7.32 -47.62
C GLY A 657 0.79 7.08 -47.93
N THR A 658 1.61 8.11 -47.86
CA THR A 658 3.07 8.00 -48.06
C THR A 658 3.84 7.53 -46.82
N ARG A 659 3.24 7.54 -45.62
CA ARG A 659 3.88 7.22 -44.33
C ARG A 659 2.96 6.42 -43.40
N SER A 660 3.57 5.65 -42.49
CA SER A 660 2.87 4.89 -41.43
C SER A 660 2.00 5.83 -40.58
N GLY A 661 0.69 5.60 -40.56
CA GLY A 661 -0.29 6.41 -39.82
C GLY A 661 -1.14 7.38 -40.65
N ASP A 662 -0.79 7.68 -41.91
CA ASP A 662 -1.62 8.55 -42.79
C ASP A 662 -2.91 7.85 -43.24
N THR A 663 -2.90 6.52 -43.25
CA THR A 663 -3.98 5.63 -43.69
C THR A 663 -5.01 5.36 -42.59
N VAL A 664 -4.84 5.87 -41.37
CA VAL A 664 -5.75 5.54 -40.26
C VAL A 664 -6.96 6.47 -40.23
N ARG A 665 -8.16 5.87 -40.17
CA ARG A 665 -9.41 6.58 -39.87
C ARG A 665 -9.75 6.44 -38.39
N THR A 666 -10.18 7.53 -37.77
CA THR A 666 -10.58 7.55 -36.36
C THR A 666 -11.99 8.09 -36.16
N PHE A 667 -12.69 7.55 -35.18
CA PHE A 667 -14.02 8.01 -34.74
C PHE A 667 -14.00 8.22 -33.24
N CYS A 668 -14.55 9.35 -32.77
CA CYS A 668 -14.79 9.58 -31.36
C CYS A 668 -16.27 9.34 -31.05
N ILE A 669 -16.53 8.51 -30.05
CA ILE A 669 -17.86 8.10 -29.62
C ILE A 669 -18.10 8.70 -28.23
N GLU A 670 -19.20 9.44 -28.12
CA GLU A 670 -19.65 10.05 -26.86
C GLU A 670 -21.13 9.74 -26.63
N TRP A 671 -21.52 9.63 -25.37
CA TRP A 671 -22.89 9.32 -25.01
C TRP A 671 -23.76 10.58 -25.05
N GLY A 672 -24.66 10.67 -26.03
CA GLY A 672 -25.61 11.78 -26.14
C GLY A 672 -26.73 11.67 -25.10
N GLY A 673 -26.70 12.51 -24.06
CA GLY A 673 -27.79 12.60 -23.08
C GLY A 673 -27.40 12.93 -21.63
N MET A 674 -26.26 13.58 -21.40
CA MET A 674 -25.92 14.13 -20.08
C MET A 674 -26.44 15.55 -19.86
#